data_AF-A0A3D0PWI8-F1
#
_entry.id   AF-A0A3D0PWI8-F1
#
_cell.length_a   1.000
_cell.length_b   1.000
_cell.length_c   1.000
_cell.angle_alpha   90.00
_cell.angle_beta   90.00
_cell.angle_gamma   90.00
#
_symmetry.space_group_name_H-M   'P 1'
#
loop_
_entity.id
_entity.type
_entity.pdbx_description
1 polymer ?
#
loop_
_entity_poly.entity_id
_entity_poly.type
_entity_poly.pdbx_seq_one_letter_code
_entity_poly.pdbx_strand_id
1 'polypeptide(L)'
;DAAAKAAGMLKGNYPSETTQWRDYYGNNTNKSSLITYTHVGNSKDATSLANMGKALQAIDDINAFRRSLPNEPCRTDLQGYDLCKGDTSKKLVDLQPTDMALAAAQLNVNWMSQVSMSKAHANVFDMSENGAPADSGTAAAKMWYEEKSEFDSNDAGYNAGHYDNLTDKYWPTSDATLSDITITTYMYTGVAISSYKVSGSISAYYGKTLVQDYLSDDDSEAFGPAQTLSSYCTEFNEYSKLVRTISKVTVSPSSVTVAADKNTDSVDLSGVKATVTYDDGTTDTAAITWNKLSADQLDVLHSRKGGTFTVKGTVSGSFASGVSNTVSVTVKVTAAAITGVTLSQNEVTVPSGTNPKDALAKITATAAWNNGETTNPTITWDAVSKNDYSKREGGDVTVRGAIDGFTDGVTATVHVTPATITKVTNPAGITYVAGSSQTPQYPSTVKVTYSNGDTDTAQVQWDTSSVKLDTVGKYTVKGTVAGTDKTATITVTVADATIDSFENPSGVTIDSGKTLDLSGTTVKGKYSNGTTANIAVKWNALTDEQKNTLNDLNGGSFTVTGTVQGTFTDANASKTITVKVHVKAATVTGVVISGTTTAETNVTVKAVANETESEKALRDQLPATAAVSWSNHTDATTADITWPQLTAEQKKILQKREGGSFDLTGTVKGVQNKVTAHITVQPATIASIANAEAITVVIGTAKPTLPTTLKATYTNGDTADVKVVWANADAVDYTKAGDYTLEGSAEGYTGEAPTLTIHVVEPTLEKHDTEYTVTTKPGVAPTLPDTASTTWSNGQTLTAPISWNEIPADAYAKDGSTFDVAGTYTVNGQTFDVVAHVTVKADATPTPNPSQPSKPSDPSTPSGSNNASGSNTSDSAQNNANGNTQNGNAQNNQQSQNTAQSVASTGSNVLGIVSAVVVLVILAVGFLLVSRKRH
;
A
#
# COMPACT_ATOMS: atom_id res chain seq x y z
N ASP A 1 76.10 108.06 14.50
CA ASP A 1 77.11 108.98 13.92
C ASP A 1 77.08 110.40 14.46
N ALA A 2 75.96 111.14 14.43
CA ALA A 2 75.90 112.54 14.90
C ALA A 2 76.57 112.79 16.27
N ALA A 3 76.24 112.01 17.31
CA ALA A 3 76.87 112.11 18.63
C ALA A 3 78.40 111.86 18.63
N ALA A 4 78.90 110.96 17.77
CA ALA A 4 80.33 110.73 17.60
C ALA A 4 81.03 111.88 16.85
N LYS A 5 80.30 112.56 15.95
CA LYS A 5 80.76 113.73 15.20
C LYS A 5 80.90 114.96 16.11
N ALA A 6 79.89 115.22 16.97
CA ALA A 6 79.93 116.26 17.99
C ALA A 6 81.08 116.03 19.01
N ALA A 7 81.27 114.80 19.48
CA ALA A 7 82.40 114.42 20.33
C ALA A 7 83.79 114.56 19.64
N GLY A 8 83.82 114.60 18.31
CA GLY A 8 85.02 114.91 17.52
C GLY A 8 85.34 116.41 17.49
N MET A 9 84.33 117.27 17.36
CA MET A 9 84.50 118.73 17.33
C MET A 9 85.03 119.28 18.67
N LEU A 10 84.56 118.72 19.79
CA LEU A 10 85.09 119.03 21.13
C LEU A 10 86.60 118.72 21.34
N LYS A 11 87.26 118.04 20.38
CA LYS A 11 88.69 117.68 20.45
C LYS A 11 89.61 118.52 19.56
N GLY A 12 89.08 119.36 18.67
CA GLY A 12 89.93 120.07 17.70
C GLY A 12 89.30 121.34 17.13
N ASN A 13 90.15 122.38 17.03
CA ASN A 13 89.92 123.72 16.45
C ASN A 13 89.16 124.72 17.32
N TYR A 14 89.90 125.53 18.08
CA TYR A 14 89.71 126.99 18.11
C TYR A 14 91.09 127.69 18.24
N PRO A 15 91.34 128.85 17.59
CA PRO A 15 92.67 129.47 17.55
C PRO A 15 93.10 130.17 18.85
N SER A 16 94.40 130.44 18.95
CA SER A 16 95.04 130.97 20.15
C SER A 16 94.99 132.50 20.25
N GLU A 17 93.92 133.06 20.85
CA GLU A 17 93.95 134.43 21.39
C GLU A 17 92.99 134.59 22.59
N THR A 18 93.29 135.54 23.48
CA THR A 18 92.61 135.88 24.75
C THR A 18 92.76 134.92 25.94
N THR A 19 93.69 135.30 26.82
CA THR A 19 94.13 134.63 28.07
C THR A 19 93.09 134.61 29.22
N GLN A 20 91.81 134.92 28.99
CA GLN A 20 90.82 135.09 30.08
C GLN A 20 90.16 133.79 30.56
N TRP A 21 89.97 132.79 29.70
CA TRP A 21 89.24 131.56 30.07
C TRP A 21 90.03 130.55 30.91
N ARG A 22 91.34 130.73 31.06
CA ARG A 22 92.18 129.82 31.84
C ARG A 22 92.12 130.06 33.34
N ASP A 23 91.61 131.22 33.76
CA ASP A 23 91.60 131.67 35.15
C ASP A 23 90.19 131.64 35.79
N TYR A 24 89.11 131.57 35.00
CA TYR A 24 87.73 131.49 35.52
C TYR A 24 87.37 130.09 36.09
N TYR A 25 87.96 129.02 35.54
CA TYR A 25 87.84 127.65 36.07
C TYR A 25 89.22 127.15 36.50
N GLY A 26 89.64 127.52 37.70
CA GLY A 26 90.96 127.22 38.23
C GLY A 26 91.31 125.73 38.22
N ASN A 27 92.47 125.42 37.62
CA ASN A 27 93.26 124.17 37.76
C ASN A 27 92.47 122.89 38.11
N ASN A 28 91.72 122.34 37.15
CA ASN A 28 91.18 120.98 37.28
C ASN A 28 91.47 120.12 36.05
N THR A 29 92.33 119.12 36.23
CA THR A 29 92.84 118.25 35.17
C THR A 29 91.85 117.10 34.88
N ASN A 30 90.88 117.30 33.99
CA ASN A 30 90.06 116.19 33.46
C ASN A 30 89.45 116.49 32.07
N LYS A 31 90.20 116.23 30.99
CA LYS A 31 89.65 116.16 29.61
C LYS A 31 89.22 114.74 29.20
N SER A 32 89.60 113.71 29.96
CA SER A 32 89.38 112.30 29.62
C SER A 32 88.03 111.75 30.09
N SER A 33 87.42 112.33 31.12
CA SER A 33 86.17 111.84 31.71
C SER A 33 84.96 112.00 30.79
N LEU A 34 84.98 112.98 29.87
CA LEU A 34 83.85 113.38 29.01
C LEU A 34 83.21 112.26 28.17
N ILE A 35 83.93 111.19 27.86
CA ILE A 35 83.46 110.09 26.99
C ILE A 35 82.90 108.91 27.78
N THR A 36 83.24 108.79 29.07
CA THR A 36 82.91 107.61 29.91
C THR A 36 81.44 107.52 30.34
N TYR A 37 80.61 108.52 30.04
CA TYR A 37 79.27 108.68 30.60
C TYR A 37 78.13 108.58 29.58
N THR A 38 78.44 108.26 28.31
CA THR A 38 77.45 108.02 27.24
C THR A 38 77.62 106.63 26.60
N HIS A 39 76.63 105.76 26.82
CA HIS A 39 76.53 104.42 26.26
C HIS A 39 75.52 104.40 25.11
N VAL A 40 76.01 104.52 23.88
CA VAL A 40 75.17 104.58 22.67
C VAL A 40 74.15 103.43 22.64
N GLY A 41 72.87 103.77 22.67
CA GLY A 41 71.76 102.81 22.56
C GLY A 41 71.31 102.14 23.87
N ASN A 42 71.96 102.40 25.01
CA ASN A 42 71.50 101.90 26.32
C ASN A 42 70.11 102.48 26.64
N SER A 43 69.17 101.67 27.13
CA SER A 43 67.77 102.05 27.34
C SER A 43 67.55 103.24 28.30
N LYS A 44 68.52 103.57 29.16
CA LYS A 44 68.46 104.73 30.07
C LYS A 44 69.07 106.01 29.51
N ASP A 45 70.03 105.90 28.60
CA ASP A 45 70.71 107.03 27.97
C ASP A 45 69.76 107.80 27.04
N ALA A 46 70.04 109.09 26.85
CA ALA A 46 69.33 109.90 25.85
C ALA A 46 69.56 109.45 24.40
N THR A 47 70.56 108.58 24.15
CA THR A 47 70.88 107.99 22.84
C THR A 47 70.07 106.72 22.53
N SER A 48 69.23 106.24 23.45
CA SER A 48 68.35 105.10 23.21
C SER A 48 67.26 105.47 22.20
N LEU A 49 66.89 104.55 21.31
CA LEU A 49 65.84 104.79 20.31
C LEU A 49 64.54 105.24 20.99
N ALA A 50 64.17 104.61 22.11
CA ALA A 50 62.99 104.96 22.89
C ALA A 50 63.06 106.34 23.60
N ASN A 51 64.26 106.85 23.91
CA ASN A 51 64.42 108.17 24.54
C ASN A 51 64.62 109.29 23.51
N MET A 52 65.26 108.99 22.37
CA MET A 52 65.34 109.89 21.22
C MET A 52 63.95 110.20 20.66
N GLY A 53 63.06 109.20 20.54
CA GLY A 53 61.67 109.44 20.15
C GLY A 53 60.91 110.35 21.13
N LYS A 54 61.13 110.21 22.44
CA LYS A 54 60.55 111.11 23.47
C LYS A 54 61.14 112.52 23.42
N ALA A 55 62.43 112.64 23.10
CA ALA A 55 63.10 113.92 22.99
C ALA A 55 62.60 114.74 21.80
N LEU A 56 62.35 114.08 20.65
CA LEU A 56 61.70 114.71 19.50
C LEU A 56 60.26 115.17 19.82
N GLN A 57 59.47 114.35 20.54
CA GLN A 57 58.16 114.77 21.03
C GLN A 57 58.26 116.00 21.96
N ALA A 58 59.30 116.06 22.80
CA ALA A 58 59.51 117.20 23.68
C ALA A 58 59.87 118.51 22.94
N ILE A 59 60.46 118.46 21.74
CA ILE A 59 60.62 119.66 20.90
C ILE A 59 59.25 120.17 20.45
N ASP A 60 58.34 119.28 20.01
CA ASP A 60 56.99 119.68 19.58
C ASP A 60 56.18 120.26 20.75
N ASP A 61 56.27 119.64 21.92
CA ASP A 61 55.68 120.15 23.16
C ASP A 61 56.16 121.58 23.50
N ILE A 62 57.47 121.84 23.40
CA ILE A 62 58.06 123.15 23.73
C ILE A 62 57.65 124.20 22.70
N ASN A 63 57.64 123.84 21.41
CA ASN A 63 57.13 124.71 20.36
C ASN A 63 55.63 124.98 20.54
N ALA A 64 54.83 123.98 20.91
CA ALA A 64 53.43 124.16 21.25
C ALA A 64 53.24 125.13 22.43
N PHE A 65 54.13 125.08 23.43
CA PHE A 65 54.15 126.06 24.50
C PHE A 65 54.53 127.46 24.00
N ARG A 66 55.65 127.63 23.27
CA ARG A 66 56.09 128.92 22.68
C ARG A 66 54.98 129.57 21.84
N ARG A 67 54.33 128.81 20.95
CA ARG A 67 53.18 129.26 20.12
C ARG A 67 51.97 129.70 20.94
N SER A 68 51.84 129.27 22.19
CA SER A 68 50.69 129.61 23.05
C SER A 68 50.84 130.94 23.81
N LEU A 69 52.04 131.52 23.83
CA LEU A 69 52.34 132.73 24.59
C LEU A 69 51.92 133.99 23.80
N PRO A 70 50.92 134.77 24.26
CA PRO A 70 50.31 135.83 23.43
C PRO A 70 51.11 137.15 23.41
N ASN A 71 51.99 137.36 24.40
CA ASN A 71 52.72 138.62 24.60
C ASN A 71 54.23 138.45 24.39
N GLU A 72 54.72 137.29 23.91
CA GLU A 72 56.15 137.02 23.73
C GLU A 72 56.56 137.04 22.24
N PRO A 73 57.75 137.54 21.89
CA PRO A 73 58.81 138.08 22.76
C PRO A 73 58.56 139.52 23.27
N CYS A 74 57.55 140.19 22.72
CA CYS A 74 57.39 141.66 22.69
C CYS A 74 56.96 142.39 23.98
N ARG A 75 56.38 141.69 24.96
CA ARG A 75 55.96 142.19 26.30
C ARG A 75 55.31 143.57 26.34
N THR A 76 54.29 143.78 25.50
CA THR A 76 53.51 145.03 25.40
C THR A 76 52.71 145.40 26.65
N ASP A 77 52.65 144.52 27.66
CA ASP A 77 52.06 144.77 28.97
C ASP A 77 52.94 145.63 29.90
N LEU A 78 54.24 145.79 29.59
CA LEU A 78 55.17 146.65 30.33
C LEU A 78 55.08 148.10 29.84
N GLN A 79 54.38 148.97 30.58
CA GLN A 79 54.20 150.37 30.20
C GLN A 79 55.53 151.14 30.18
N GLY A 80 55.83 151.80 29.06
CA GLY A 80 57.00 152.68 28.88
C GLY A 80 58.17 152.05 28.13
N TYR A 81 58.14 150.74 27.86
CA TYR A 81 59.19 150.01 27.15
C TYR A 81 58.64 149.40 25.85
N ASP A 82 59.36 149.55 24.74
CA ASP A 82 59.06 148.88 23.47
C ASP A 82 60.13 147.80 23.20
N LEU A 83 59.88 146.61 23.72
CA LEU A 83 60.77 145.46 23.60
C LEU A 83 60.73 144.83 22.18
N CYS A 84 59.79 145.21 21.32
CA CYS A 84 59.75 144.75 19.92
C CYS A 84 60.81 145.41 19.01
N LYS A 85 61.78 146.16 19.54
CA LYS A 85 62.66 147.08 18.79
C LYS A 85 63.69 146.33 17.91
N GLY A 86 63.21 145.76 16.81
CA GLY A 86 63.97 144.96 15.85
C GLY A 86 63.17 143.79 15.28
N ASP A 87 62.23 143.23 16.06
CA ASP A 87 61.37 142.13 15.62
C ASP A 87 60.13 142.62 14.87
N THR A 88 60.07 142.28 13.58
CA THR A 88 58.93 142.59 12.71
C THR A 88 57.83 141.52 12.74
N SER A 89 58.12 140.32 13.26
CA SER A 89 57.18 139.20 13.35
C SER A 89 56.26 139.29 14.58
N LYS A 90 56.79 139.82 15.68
CA LYS A 90 56.14 139.93 17.00
C LYS A 90 55.66 138.59 17.57
N LYS A 91 56.33 137.49 17.21
CA LYS A 91 55.96 136.12 17.59
C LYS A 91 57.19 135.23 17.68
N LEU A 92 57.20 134.34 18.68
CA LEU A 92 58.21 133.29 18.78
C LEU A 92 58.12 132.33 17.57
N VAL A 93 59.29 132.01 17.00
CA VAL A 93 59.42 131.04 15.91
C VAL A 93 59.49 129.62 16.49
N ASP A 94 58.95 128.65 15.75
CA ASP A 94 59.08 127.23 16.07
C ASP A 94 60.52 126.77 15.87
N LEU A 95 61.11 126.22 16.92
CA LEU A 95 62.48 125.74 16.95
C LEU A 95 62.61 124.43 16.18
N GLN A 96 63.58 124.34 15.27
CA GLN A 96 63.78 123.15 14.45
C GLN A 96 64.92 122.26 14.98
N PRO A 97 64.77 120.93 14.97
CA PRO A 97 65.84 120.02 15.36
C PRO A 97 67.02 120.08 14.37
N THR A 98 68.25 120.02 14.90
CA THR A 98 69.44 119.69 14.11
C THR A 98 70.17 118.51 14.74
N ASP A 99 70.85 117.71 13.91
CA ASP A 99 71.65 116.57 14.37
C ASP A 99 72.70 116.96 15.42
N MET A 100 73.32 118.13 15.25
CA MET A 100 74.38 118.60 16.14
C MET A 100 73.82 119.18 17.44
N ALA A 101 72.71 119.91 17.41
CA ALA A 101 72.08 120.38 18.64
C ALA A 101 71.47 119.20 19.43
N LEU A 102 70.81 118.24 18.77
CA LEU A 102 70.35 116.99 19.40
C LEU A 102 71.51 116.21 20.01
N ALA A 103 72.66 116.13 19.33
CA ALA A 103 73.86 115.50 19.86
C ALA A 103 74.45 116.27 21.05
N ALA A 104 74.49 117.61 21.00
CA ALA A 104 74.94 118.45 22.11
C ALA A 104 74.07 118.23 23.34
N ALA A 105 72.74 118.33 23.20
CA ALA A 105 71.79 118.07 24.27
C ALA A 105 71.89 116.63 24.80
N GLN A 106 72.08 115.63 23.93
CA GLN A 106 72.26 114.23 24.34
C GLN A 106 73.55 114.03 25.16
N LEU A 107 74.64 114.71 24.80
CA LEU A 107 75.88 114.68 25.59
C LEU A 107 75.67 115.41 26.92
N ASN A 108 75.12 116.62 26.88
CA ASN A 108 74.92 117.49 28.03
C ASN A 108 73.96 116.86 29.07
N VAL A 109 72.80 116.35 28.65
CA VAL A 109 71.82 115.73 29.57
C VAL A 109 72.33 114.45 30.23
N ASN A 110 73.07 113.61 29.50
CA ASN A 110 73.66 112.41 30.08
C ASN A 110 74.79 112.78 31.07
N TRP A 111 75.56 113.82 30.76
CA TRP A 111 76.61 114.37 31.63
C TRP A 111 76.05 115.00 32.92
N MET A 112 75.12 115.96 32.79
CA MET A 112 74.42 116.59 33.90
C MET A 112 73.78 115.58 34.83
N SER A 113 73.16 114.53 34.28
CA SER A 113 72.53 113.47 35.07
C SER A 113 73.50 112.67 35.94
N GLN A 114 74.82 112.85 35.82
CA GLN A 114 75.82 112.09 36.59
C GLN A 114 76.87 112.92 37.37
N VAL A 115 77.12 114.21 37.06
CA VAL A 115 78.24 114.97 37.70
C VAL A 115 77.96 116.39 38.25
N SER A 116 76.70 116.82 38.40
CA SER A 116 76.33 118.01 39.22
C SER A 116 76.88 119.40 38.79
N MET A 117 77.10 119.68 37.50
CA MET A 117 77.52 121.02 37.04
C MET A 117 76.54 121.61 36.02
N SER A 118 76.26 122.90 36.13
CA SER A 118 75.50 123.69 35.16
C SER A 118 76.42 124.32 34.10
N LYS A 119 75.92 124.49 32.88
CA LYS A 119 76.56 125.25 31.77
C LYS A 119 77.94 124.76 31.32
N ALA A 120 78.27 123.49 31.51
CA ALA A 120 79.59 122.96 31.17
C ALA A 120 79.86 122.85 29.65
N HIS A 121 78.81 122.77 28.81
CA HIS A 121 78.95 122.47 27.38
C HIS A 121 78.32 123.49 26.43
N ALA A 122 77.24 124.16 26.83
CA ALA A 122 76.63 125.21 26.03
C ALA A 122 77.62 126.34 25.69
N ASN A 123 78.42 126.76 26.70
CA ASN A 123 79.52 127.70 26.57
C ASN A 123 80.65 127.28 25.59
N VAL A 124 80.72 126.00 25.18
CA VAL A 124 81.75 125.51 24.23
C VAL A 124 81.28 125.67 22.78
N PHE A 125 79.98 125.83 22.57
CA PHE A 125 79.33 125.93 21.27
C PHE A 125 78.63 127.28 21.06
N ASP A 126 78.84 128.23 21.98
CA ASP A 126 78.12 129.53 22.10
C ASP A 126 76.59 129.37 22.06
N MET A 127 76.10 128.30 22.70
CA MET A 127 74.68 127.95 22.77
C MET A 127 74.04 128.51 24.04
N SER A 128 72.78 128.90 23.92
CA SER A 128 71.91 129.12 25.07
C SER A 128 71.37 127.78 25.58
N GLU A 129 71.31 127.59 26.90
CA GLU A 129 70.92 126.33 27.54
C GLU A 129 69.81 126.55 28.56
N ASN A 130 68.77 125.72 28.45
CA ASN A 130 67.74 125.56 29.46
C ASN A 130 67.72 124.13 30.00
N GLY A 131 67.97 123.98 31.30
CA GLY A 131 67.92 122.70 32.00
C GLY A 131 66.62 122.54 32.78
N ALA A 132 65.94 121.41 32.65
CA ALA A 132 64.75 121.08 33.44
C ALA A 132 64.80 119.65 34.00
N PRO A 133 64.29 119.42 35.22
CA PRO A 133 64.07 118.09 35.76
C PRO A 133 62.70 117.57 35.35
N ALA A 134 62.46 117.62 34.04
CA ALA A 134 61.18 117.34 33.42
C ALA A 134 61.28 116.06 32.59
N ASP A 135 60.12 115.43 32.43
CA ASP A 135 60.02 114.13 31.77
C ASP A 135 59.33 114.19 30.39
N SER A 136 58.91 115.41 30.02
CA SER A 136 58.25 115.89 28.81
C SER A 136 58.63 117.37 28.57
N GLY A 137 58.53 117.85 27.31
CA GLY A 137 58.85 119.23 26.97
C GLY A 137 57.86 120.25 27.56
N THR A 138 56.59 119.85 27.66
CA THR A 138 55.53 120.72 28.20
C THR A 138 55.79 121.11 29.66
N ALA A 139 56.31 120.17 30.46
CA ALA A 139 56.64 120.43 31.86
C ALA A 139 57.88 121.34 31.99
N ALA A 140 58.89 121.12 31.16
CA ALA A 140 60.11 121.94 31.12
C ALA A 140 59.80 123.41 30.77
N ALA A 141 59.08 123.64 29.67
CA ALA A 141 58.77 124.99 29.19
C ALA A 141 57.94 125.82 30.20
N LYS A 142 57.04 125.17 30.94
CA LYS A 142 56.29 125.84 32.01
C LYS A 142 57.19 126.31 33.15
N MET A 143 58.10 125.46 33.62
CA MET A 143 59.02 125.81 34.71
C MET A 143 59.92 126.99 34.32
N TRP A 144 60.50 126.96 33.12
CA TRP A 144 61.33 128.06 32.61
C TRP A 144 60.56 129.37 32.46
N TYR A 145 59.27 129.31 32.16
CA TYR A 145 58.43 130.51 32.03
C TYR A 145 58.03 131.15 33.38
N GLU A 146 58.15 130.44 34.52
CA GLU A 146 57.82 130.99 35.85
C GLU A 146 58.78 132.13 36.28
N GLU A 147 60.02 132.11 35.77
CA GLU A 147 61.03 133.18 35.91
C GLU A 147 60.60 134.54 35.33
N LYS A 148 59.51 134.60 34.54
CA LYS A 148 58.90 135.85 34.06
C LYS A 148 58.66 136.86 35.18
N SER A 149 58.31 136.39 36.39
CA SER A 149 58.07 137.29 37.53
C SER A 149 59.34 138.01 38.02
N GLU A 150 60.50 137.40 37.82
CA GLU A 150 61.81 137.98 38.13
C GLU A 150 62.21 138.99 37.05
N PHE A 151 62.00 138.65 35.77
CA PHE A 151 62.15 139.57 34.64
C PHE A 151 61.31 140.86 34.82
N ASP A 152 60.04 140.71 35.21
CA ASP A 152 59.10 141.83 35.40
C ASP A 152 59.49 142.78 36.53
N SER A 153 60.37 142.37 37.45
CA SER A 153 60.81 143.19 38.58
C SER A 153 61.77 144.33 38.19
N ASN A 154 62.35 144.28 36.98
CA ASN A 154 63.41 145.18 36.49
C ASN A 154 64.69 145.21 37.37
N ASP A 155 64.83 144.27 38.30
CA ASP A 155 66.06 143.95 39.05
C ASP A 155 66.72 142.69 38.43
N ALA A 156 66.61 142.57 37.10
CA ALA A 156 66.78 141.33 36.34
C ALA A 156 68.26 140.94 36.07
N GLY A 157 69.14 141.17 37.05
CA GLY A 157 70.49 140.67 37.04
C GLY A 157 70.53 139.14 37.15
N TYR A 158 70.83 138.45 36.04
CA TYR A 158 71.21 137.03 35.94
C TYR A 158 70.19 135.93 36.28
N ASN A 159 69.09 136.19 37.00
CA ASN A 159 68.24 135.10 37.52
C ASN A 159 67.13 134.60 36.57
N ALA A 160 66.67 135.41 35.59
CA ALA A 160 65.55 135.05 34.69
C ALA A 160 65.96 134.33 33.38
N GLY A 161 67.17 133.75 33.34
CA GLY A 161 67.81 133.33 32.10
C GLY A 161 67.12 132.18 31.33
N HIS A 162 66.31 131.33 31.99
CA HIS A 162 65.56 130.31 31.26
C HIS A 162 64.32 130.90 30.59
N TYR A 163 63.65 131.84 31.23
CA TYR A 163 62.55 132.62 30.63
C TYR A 163 63.05 133.40 29.40
N ASP A 164 64.20 134.07 29.51
CA ASP A 164 64.79 134.84 28.42
C ASP A 164 65.06 133.97 27.19
N ASN A 165 65.76 132.84 27.36
CA ASN A 165 66.03 131.87 26.30
C ASN A 165 64.76 131.26 25.70
N LEU A 166 63.77 130.92 26.54
CA LEU A 166 62.50 130.37 26.08
C LEU A 166 61.68 131.38 25.26
N THR A 167 61.91 132.68 25.47
CA THR A 167 61.13 133.78 24.88
C THR A 167 61.96 134.74 24.02
N ASP A 168 63.08 134.24 23.45
CA ASP A 168 63.94 134.90 22.47
C ASP A 168 64.50 136.27 22.91
N LYS A 169 64.78 136.46 24.21
CA LYS A 169 65.37 137.70 24.76
C LYS A 169 66.86 137.54 25.02
N TYR A 170 67.59 138.65 24.88
CA TYR A 170 69.02 138.74 25.17
C TYR A 170 69.34 139.97 26.03
N TRP A 171 70.08 139.73 27.11
CA TRP A 171 70.59 140.73 28.04
C TRP A 171 72.09 140.97 27.77
N PRO A 172 72.52 142.16 27.32
CA PRO A 172 73.90 142.37 26.87
C PRO A 172 74.92 142.50 28.01
N THR A 173 74.54 143.06 29.15
CA THR A 173 75.42 143.26 30.32
C THR A 173 74.62 143.14 31.62
N SER A 174 75.28 142.77 32.73
CA SER A 174 74.63 142.53 34.04
C SER A 174 74.02 143.76 34.71
N ASP A 175 74.27 144.95 34.17
CA ASP A 175 73.83 146.27 34.64
C ASP A 175 72.86 146.97 33.65
N ALA A 176 72.43 146.25 32.61
CA ALA A 176 71.44 146.73 31.66
C ALA A 176 70.06 146.99 32.32
N THR A 177 69.12 147.56 31.56
CA THR A 177 67.74 147.78 31.98
C THR A 177 66.76 147.18 30.98
N LEU A 178 65.46 147.11 31.30
CA LEU A 178 64.41 146.70 30.36
C LEU A 178 64.45 147.46 29.00
N SER A 179 65.03 148.67 28.93
CA SER A 179 65.19 149.41 27.66
C SER A 179 66.37 148.98 26.78
N ASP A 180 67.30 148.19 27.30
CA ASP A 180 68.53 147.77 26.63
C ASP A 180 68.46 146.33 26.09
N ILE A 181 67.39 145.60 26.42
CA ILE A 181 67.14 144.22 25.98
C ILE A 181 66.89 144.19 24.47
N THR A 182 67.49 143.20 23.81
CA THR A 182 67.26 142.90 22.40
C THR A 182 66.55 141.55 22.24
N ILE A 183 65.81 141.40 21.14
CA ILE A 183 65.24 140.10 20.75
C ILE A 183 66.27 139.37 19.88
N THR A 184 66.67 138.18 20.29
CA THR A 184 67.55 137.27 19.55
C THR A 184 66.74 136.04 19.21
N THR A 185 66.26 135.97 17.96
CA THR A 185 65.43 134.85 17.49
C THR A 185 66.25 133.57 17.40
N TYR A 186 66.07 132.67 18.36
CA TYR A 186 66.58 131.31 18.25
C TYR A 186 65.72 130.51 17.25
N MET A 187 66.36 129.90 16.26
CA MET A 187 65.66 129.11 15.23
C MET A 187 65.91 127.60 15.35
N TYR A 188 67.01 127.20 15.99
CA TYR A 188 67.46 125.82 16.03
C TYR A 188 67.58 125.32 17.46
N THR A 189 67.27 124.05 17.68
CA THR A 189 67.34 123.46 19.01
C THR A 189 67.72 121.99 19.02
N GLY A 190 68.29 121.55 20.14
CA GLY A 190 68.39 120.15 20.51
C GLY A 190 67.71 119.95 21.85
N VAL A 191 66.78 119.00 21.92
CA VAL A 191 66.27 118.49 23.19
C VAL A 191 66.78 117.08 23.39
N ALA A 192 67.14 116.73 24.62
CA ALA A 192 67.47 115.38 24.98
C ALA A 192 66.91 115.02 26.35
N ILE A 193 66.49 113.76 26.51
CA ILE A 193 65.90 113.25 27.75
C ILE A 193 66.72 112.05 28.24
N SER A 194 67.35 112.20 29.40
CA SER A 194 67.99 111.12 30.13
C SER A 194 67.00 110.46 31.10
N SER A 195 67.01 109.13 31.19
CA SER A 195 66.25 108.39 32.22
C SER A 195 67.09 108.05 33.47
N TYR A 196 68.27 108.66 33.61
CA TYR A 196 69.04 108.67 34.85
C TYR A 196 68.48 109.71 35.85
N LYS A 197 68.94 109.65 37.11
CA LYS A 197 68.64 110.63 38.16
C LYS A 197 69.89 111.45 38.47
N VAL A 198 69.74 112.77 38.54
CA VAL A 198 70.82 113.72 38.92
C VAL A 198 71.31 113.46 40.34
N SER A 199 72.60 113.74 40.60
CA SER A 199 73.24 113.70 41.92
C SER A 199 73.89 115.06 42.20
N GLY A 200 73.73 115.63 43.40
CA GLY A 200 74.45 116.83 43.86
C GLY A 200 73.59 117.99 44.39
N SER A 201 74.23 118.97 45.04
CA SER A 201 73.59 119.83 46.06
C SER A 201 73.32 121.30 45.67
N ILE A 202 72.82 121.54 44.45
CA ILE A 202 71.96 122.69 44.17
C ILE A 202 70.56 122.13 43.94
N SER A 203 69.62 122.45 44.84
CA SER A 203 68.17 122.15 44.76
C SER A 203 67.83 120.74 44.25
N ALA A 204 67.67 119.77 45.16
CA ALA A 204 67.40 118.37 44.82
C ALA A 204 66.13 118.18 43.94
N TYR A 205 66.35 118.03 42.62
CA TYR A 205 65.29 117.78 41.66
C TYR A 205 65.12 116.27 41.39
N TYR A 206 63.92 115.75 41.66
CA TYR A 206 63.58 114.35 41.42
C TYR A 206 62.97 114.15 40.03
N GLY A 207 63.69 113.52 39.09
CA GLY A 207 63.08 113.19 37.79
C GLY A 207 64.06 112.73 36.73
N LYS A 208 63.53 112.55 35.51
CA LYS A 208 64.31 112.59 34.28
C LYS A 208 64.95 113.97 34.15
N THR A 209 66.09 114.06 33.49
CA THR A 209 66.65 115.35 33.08
C THR A 209 66.28 115.59 31.62
N LEU A 210 65.80 116.79 31.32
CA LEU A 210 65.63 117.34 29.99
C LEU A 210 66.57 118.53 29.88
N VAL A 211 67.44 118.52 28.87
CA VAL A 211 68.22 119.69 28.47
C VAL A 211 67.69 120.13 27.12
N GLN A 212 67.54 121.44 26.97
CA GLN A 212 67.34 122.08 25.68
C GLN A 212 68.46 123.09 25.43
N ASP A 213 69.21 122.84 24.36
CA ASP A 213 70.21 123.77 23.85
C ASP A 213 69.63 124.48 22.60
N TYR A 214 69.92 125.77 22.41
CA TYR A 214 69.39 126.59 21.31
C TYR A 214 70.48 127.43 20.64
N LEU A 215 70.27 127.79 19.37
CA LEU A 215 71.18 128.59 18.54
C LEU A 215 70.43 129.69 17.76
N SER A 216 71.12 130.81 17.55
CA SER A 216 70.64 131.91 16.71
C SER A 216 70.74 131.55 15.21
N ASP A 217 70.18 132.40 14.34
CA ASP A 217 70.27 132.20 12.89
C ASP A 217 71.68 132.52 12.34
N ASP A 218 72.39 133.47 12.95
CA ASP A 218 73.75 133.89 12.54
C ASP A 218 74.80 132.77 12.75
N ASP A 219 74.54 131.85 13.69
CA ASP A 219 75.44 130.72 14.02
C ASP A 219 75.12 129.43 13.22
N SER A 220 74.10 129.48 12.36
CA SER A 220 73.50 128.28 11.72
C SER A 220 74.45 127.50 10.81
N GLU A 221 75.37 128.17 10.11
CA GLU A 221 76.34 127.54 9.21
C GLU A 221 77.26 126.53 9.93
N ALA A 222 77.49 126.70 11.24
CA ALA A 222 78.36 125.82 12.01
C ALA A 222 77.71 124.48 12.45
N PHE A 223 76.37 124.37 12.44
CA PHE A 223 75.63 123.25 13.05
C PHE A 223 74.83 122.37 12.06
N GLY A 224 74.87 122.69 10.77
CA GLY A 224 74.36 121.83 9.68
C GLY A 224 72.89 122.06 9.31
N PRO A 225 72.40 121.38 8.26
CA PRO A 225 71.08 121.67 7.69
C PRO A 225 69.96 121.27 8.65
N ALA A 226 69.14 122.25 9.05
CA ALA A 226 67.94 121.99 9.82
C ALA A 226 66.85 121.33 8.98
N GLN A 227 66.15 120.36 9.56
CA GLN A 227 64.94 119.79 9.00
C GLN A 227 63.72 120.29 9.78
N THR A 228 62.54 120.29 9.15
CA THR A 228 61.31 120.43 9.93
C THR A 228 61.16 119.25 10.89
N LEU A 229 60.65 119.50 12.11
CA LEU A 229 60.45 118.43 13.10
C LEU A 229 59.64 117.24 12.56
N SER A 230 58.66 117.49 11.69
CA SER A 230 57.86 116.43 11.04
C SER A 230 58.67 115.56 10.07
N SER A 231 59.61 116.15 9.32
CA SER A 231 60.52 115.39 8.44
C SER A 231 61.45 114.50 9.26
N TYR A 232 62.07 115.07 10.29
CA TYR A 232 63.01 114.36 11.17
C TYR A 232 62.34 113.16 11.88
N CYS A 233 61.12 113.36 12.39
CA CYS A 233 60.31 112.27 12.96
C CYS A 233 59.92 111.18 11.94
N THR A 234 59.78 111.52 10.66
CA THR A 234 59.47 110.54 9.60
C THR A 234 60.68 109.66 9.29
N GLU A 235 61.87 110.26 9.12
CA GLU A 235 63.13 109.54 8.87
C GLU A 235 63.47 108.60 10.03
N PHE A 236 63.29 109.06 11.27
CA PHE A 236 63.45 108.26 12.49
C PHE A 236 62.52 107.03 12.52
N ASN A 237 61.27 107.18 12.10
CA ASN A 237 60.26 106.10 12.10
C ASN A 237 60.45 105.08 10.97
N GLU A 238 61.09 105.44 9.86
CA GLU A 238 61.49 104.44 8.86
C GLU A 238 62.75 103.68 9.30
N TYR A 239 63.71 104.37 9.92
CA TYR A 239 64.90 103.72 10.49
C TYR A 239 64.56 102.68 11.56
N SER A 240 63.60 102.95 12.44
CA SER A 240 63.20 102.02 13.51
C SER A 240 62.63 100.70 12.97
N LYS A 241 61.95 100.70 11.82
CA LYS A 241 61.41 99.48 11.17
C LYS A 241 62.50 98.57 10.59
N LEU A 242 63.67 99.11 10.26
CA LEU A 242 64.77 98.35 9.65
C LEU A 242 65.56 97.51 10.67
N VAL A 243 65.43 97.81 11.97
CA VAL A 243 66.24 97.21 13.05
C VAL A 243 65.48 96.24 13.96
N ARG A 244 64.18 96.01 13.72
CA ARG A 244 63.33 95.08 14.48
C ARG A 244 63.63 93.60 14.17
N THR A 245 63.36 92.70 15.11
CA THR A 245 63.64 91.26 15.00
C THR A 245 62.39 90.39 15.18
N ILE A 246 62.32 89.24 14.48
CA ILE A 246 61.21 88.29 14.56
C ILE A 246 61.29 87.53 15.90
N SER A 247 60.27 87.70 16.73
CA SER A 247 60.10 87.08 18.05
C SER A 247 59.32 85.75 17.99
N LYS A 248 58.49 85.53 16.96
CA LYS A 248 57.65 84.34 16.81
C LYS A 248 57.24 84.07 15.35
N VAL A 249 57.06 82.79 15.01
CA VAL A 249 56.44 82.36 13.75
C VAL A 249 55.33 81.35 14.04
N THR A 250 54.20 81.45 13.34
CA THR A 250 53.12 80.45 13.37
C THR A 250 52.63 80.15 11.95
N VAL A 251 52.14 78.93 11.70
CA VAL A 251 51.57 78.52 10.40
C VAL A 251 50.09 78.16 10.51
N SER A 252 49.32 78.51 9.47
CA SER A 252 47.91 78.15 9.35
C SER A 252 47.54 77.83 7.89
N PRO A 253 46.81 76.73 7.62
CA PRO A 253 46.46 75.66 8.55
C PRO A 253 47.68 74.83 8.99
N SER A 254 47.60 74.18 10.15
CA SER A 254 48.66 73.31 10.67
C SER A 254 48.66 71.89 10.07
N SER A 255 47.62 71.54 9.30
CA SER A 255 47.59 70.30 8.51
C SER A 255 46.85 70.44 7.18
N VAL A 256 47.28 69.70 6.17
CA VAL A 256 46.66 69.58 4.85
C VAL A 256 46.30 68.11 4.59
N THR A 257 45.21 67.83 3.87
CA THR A 257 44.80 66.47 3.50
C THR A 257 44.89 66.29 1.99
N VAL A 258 45.49 65.19 1.54
CA VAL A 258 45.64 64.80 0.13
C VAL A 258 45.24 63.33 -0.06
N ALA A 259 44.95 62.93 -1.30
CA ALA A 259 44.77 61.51 -1.63
C ALA A 259 46.14 60.82 -1.82
N ALA A 260 46.19 59.50 -1.63
CA ALA A 260 47.33 58.71 -2.09
C ALA A 260 47.42 58.77 -3.63
N ASP A 261 48.61 59.03 -4.15
CA ASP A 261 48.89 59.08 -5.59
C ASP A 261 50.36 58.68 -5.81
N LYS A 262 50.58 57.57 -6.54
CA LYS A 262 51.92 57.04 -6.81
C LYS A 262 52.69 57.85 -7.87
N ASN A 263 52.01 58.74 -8.59
CA ASN A 263 52.53 59.40 -9.79
C ASN A 263 53.03 60.83 -9.52
N THR A 264 52.79 61.36 -8.32
CA THR A 264 53.28 62.67 -7.87
C THR A 264 54.50 62.55 -6.95
N ASP A 265 55.43 63.49 -7.04
CA ASP A 265 56.58 63.65 -6.15
C ASP A 265 56.40 64.79 -5.12
N SER A 266 55.23 65.42 -5.12
CA SER A 266 54.96 66.66 -4.40
C SER A 266 53.51 66.76 -3.91
N VAL A 267 53.29 67.67 -2.97
CA VAL A 267 51.99 67.98 -2.35
C VAL A 267 51.76 69.48 -2.37
N ASP A 268 50.53 69.92 -2.65
CA ASP A 268 50.18 71.34 -2.66
C ASP A 268 50.10 71.90 -1.24
N LEU A 269 51.01 72.81 -0.92
CA LEU A 269 51.08 73.54 0.34
C LEU A 269 50.89 75.06 0.14
N SER A 270 50.44 75.50 -1.03
CA SER A 270 50.25 76.93 -1.37
C SER A 270 49.23 77.64 -0.46
N GLY A 271 48.26 76.89 0.09
CA GLY A 271 47.29 77.38 1.06
C GLY A 271 47.83 77.62 2.48
N VAL A 272 49.07 77.21 2.79
CA VAL A 272 49.66 77.33 4.13
C VAL A 272 50.44 78.65 4.25
N LYS A 273 50.00 79.52 5.16
CA LYS A 273 50.60 80.85 5.39
C LYS A 273 51.39 80.87 6.70
N ALA A 274 52.54 81.55 6.71
CA ALA A 274 53.27 81.87 7.93
C ALA A 274 52.94 83.30 8.37
N THR A 275 52.61 83.46 9.65
CA THR A 275 52.49 84.75 10.32
C THR A 275 53.71 84.94 11.21
N VAL A 276 54.43 86.04 11.03
CA VAL A 276 55.57 86.45 11.88
C VAL A 276 55.11 87.50 12.88
N THR A 277 55.72 87.51 14.05
CA THR A 277 55.58 88.56 15.08
C THR A 277 56.96 89.13 15.36
N TYR A 278 57.07 90.44 15.49
CA TYR A 278 58.31 91.14 15.79
C TYR A 278 58.48 91.39 17.30
N ASP A 279 59.63 91.91 17.70
CA ASP A 279 59.97 92.31 19.07
C ASP A 279 59.23 93.58 19.55
N ASP A 280 58.83 94.45 18.62
CA ASP A 280 57.90 95.57 18.86
C ASP A 280 56.42 95.13 19.03
N GLY A 281 56.12 93.83 18.86
CA GLY A 281 54.77 93.25 18.96
C GLY A 281 53.92 93.35 17.69
N THR A 282 54.41 93.98 16.62
CA THR A 282 53.72 94.01 15.31
C THR A 282 53.77 92.64 14.62
N THR A 283 52.89 92.43 13.64
CA THR A 283 52.80 91.16 12.89
C THR A 283 52.76 91.39 11.39
N ASP A 284 53.21 90.38 10.64
CA ASP A 284 53.18 90.38 9.17
C ASP A 284 53.02 88.94 8.62
N THR A 285 52.76 88.79 7.32
CA THR A 285 52.76 87.50 6.63
C THR A 285 54.09 87.27 5.93
N ALA A 286 54.71 86.12 6.14
CA ALA A 286 55.96 85.76 5.49
C ALA A 286 55.78 84.56 4.54
N ALA A 287 56.60 84.54 3.48
CA ALA A 287 56.68 83.40 2.56
C ALA A 287 57.36 82.20 3.23
N ILE A 288 56.87 81.00 2.94
CA ILE A 288 57.47 79.73 3.38
C ILE A 288 58.12 79.06 2.17
N THR A 289 59.41 78.73 2.30
CA THR A 289 60.09 77.84 1.35
C THR A 289 59.98 76.41 1.87
N TRP A 290 59.13 75.58 1.26
CA TRP A 290 58.93 74.18 1.67
C TRP A 290 60.07 73.29 1.17
N ASN A 291 60.48 72.32 2.01
CA ASN A 291 61.44 71.29 1.62
C ASN A 291 60.81 70.31 0.62
N LYS A 292 61.63 69.73 -0.27
CA LYS A 292 61.24 68.55 -1.04
C LYS A 292 60.93 67.36 -0.12
N LEU A 293 60.03 66.49 -0.56
CA LEU A 293 59.66 65.28 0.17
C LEU A 293 60.84 64.28 0.23
N SER A 294 60.98 63.58 1.36
CA SER A 294 61.94 62.47 1.50
C SER A 294 61.36 61.16 0.94
N ALA A 295 62.21 60.14 0.76
CA ALA A 295 61.78 58.79 0.34
C ALA A 295 60.66 58.25 1.23
N ASP A 296 60.84 58.24 2.56
CA ASP A 296 59.83 57.80 3.53
C ASP A 296 58.48 58.56 3.42
N GLN A 297 58.50 59.81 2.97
CA GLN A 297 57.29 60.62 2.78
C GLN A 297 56.59 60.28 1.46
N LEU A 298 57.36 60.02 0.41
CA LEU A 298 56.87 59.50 -0.87
C LEU A 298 56.28 58.09 -0.69
N ASP A 299 56.92 57.21 0.08
CA ASP A 299 56.38 55.88 0.41
C ASP A 299 54.98 55.98 1.05
N VAL A 300 54.76 56.94 1.96
CA VAL A 300 53.44 57.20 2.55
C VAL A 300 52.45 57.83 1.57
N LEU A 301 52.92 58.71 0.68
CA LEU A 301 52.09 59.35 -0.36
C LEU A 301 51.65 58.38 -1.47
N HIS A 302 52.51 57.43 -1.83
CA HIS A 302 52.29 56.44 -2.88
C HIS A 302 51.51 55.22 -2.37
N SER A 303 51.66 54.88 -1.10
CA SER A 303 51.01 53.74 -0.43
C SER A 303 49.49 53.81 -0.46
N ARG A 304 48.86 52.73 -0.94
CA ARG A 304 47.40 52.53 -0.87
C ARG A 304 46.82 52.59 0.55
N LYS A 305 47.61 52.38 1.61
CA LYS A 305 47.14 52.49 3.00
C LYS A 305 46.96 53.94 3.46
N GLY A 306 47.55 54.91 2.75
CA GLY A 306 47.68 56.28 3.24
C GLY A 306 48.53 56.36 4.51
N GLY A 307 48.40 57.46 5.25
CA GLY A 307 49.14 57.72 6.48
C GLY A 307 49.30 59.21 6.76
N THR A 308 50.30 59.58 7.55
CA THR A 308 50.61 60.99 7.86
C THR A 308 52.10 61.23 7.92
N PHE A 309 52.56 62.38 7.42
CA PHE A 309 53.94 62.83 7.56
C PHE A 309 54.02 64.36 7.72
N THR A 310 55.18 64.89 8.10
CA THR A 310 55.36 66.32 8.38
C THR A 310 56.35 66.95 7.40
N VAL A 311 55.90 67.93 6.62
CA VAL A 311 56.77 68.73 5.74
C VAL A 311 57.31 69.92 6.51
N LYS A 312 58.63 70.14 6.44
CA LYS A 312 59.29 71.32 7.01
C LYS A 312 59.47 72.40 5.95
N GLY A 313 59.43 73.66 6.36
CA GLY A 313 59.75 74.80 5.51
C GLY A 313 60.46 75.89 6.29
N THR A 314 61.07 76.82 5.58
CA THR A 314 61.84 77.93 6.16
C THR A 314 61.21 79.28 5.85
N VAL A 315 61.32 80.21 6.81
CA VAL A 315 60.87 81.60 6.71
C VAL A 315 62.09 82.52 6.76
N SER A 316 62.17 83.48 5.83
CA SER A 316 63.27 84.44 5.76
C SER A 316 63.04 85.66 6.66
N GLY A 317 64.11 86.16 7.29
CA GLY A 317 64.07 87.37 8.12
C GLY A 317 65.18 87.41 9.16
N SER A 318 65.25 88.50 9.93
CA SER A 318 66.12 88.64 11.11
C SER A 318 65.40 88.11 12.34
N PHE A 319 65.96 87.13 13.04
CA PHE A 319 65.31 86.45 14.17
C PHE A 319 65.91 86.86 15.51
N ALA A 320 65.07 86.97 16.54
CA ALA A 320 65.53 87.11 17.91
C ALA A 320 66.24 85.82 18.38
N SER A 321 67.16 85.95 19.33
CA SER A 321 67.95 84.81 19.84
C SER A 321 67.04 83.71 20.39
N GLY A 322 67.22 82.48 19.90
CA GLY A 322 66.43 81.31 20.29
C GLY A 322 65.15 81.07 19.46
N VAL A 323 64.79 81.96 18.52
CA VAL A 323 63.61 81.78 17.65
C VAL A 323 63.98 80.97 16.41
N SER A 324 63.23 79.90 16.13
CA SER A 324 63.42 79.07 14.94
C SER A 324 62.84 79.73 13.69
N ASN A 325 63.62 79.73 12.60
CA ASN A 325 63.15 80.08 11.25
C ASN A 325 62.43 78.92 10.52
N THR A 326 62.42 77.73 11.12
CA THR A 326 61.82 76.52 10.55
C THR A 326 60.41 76.32 11.07
N VAL A 327 59.47 76.15 10.15
CA VAL A 327 58.07 75.81 10.37
C VAL A 327 57.75 74.41 9.86
N SER A 328 56.60 73.86 10.24
CA SER A 328 56.18 72.52 9.82
C SER A 328 54.67 72.39 9.66
N VAL A 329 54.23 71.66 8.64
CA VAL A 329 52.82 71.31 8.39
C VAL A 329 52.65 69.79 8.29
N THR A 330 51.57 69.26 8.88
CA THR A 330 51.25 67.83 8.81
C THR A 330 50.44 67.52 7.56
N VAL A 331 50.94 66.68 6.68
CA VAL A 331 50.21 66.13 5.54
C VAL A 331 49.52 64.84 5.96
N LYS A 332 48.22 64.73 5.68
CA LYS A 332 47.40 63.54 5.88
C LYS A 332 47.07 62.93 4.52
N VAL A 333 47.52 61.71 4.27
CA VAL A 333 47.27 60.98 3.03
C VAL A 333 46.11 60.02 3.27
N THR A 334 44.99 60.20 2.56
CA THR A 334 43.86 59.26 2.64
C THR A 334 44.20 57.98 1.89
N ALA A 335 43.78 56.83 2.42
CA ALA A 335 43.91 55.54 1.75
C ALA A 335 43.33 55.57 0.33
N ALA A 336 43.93 54.79 -0.58
CA ALA A 336 43.45 54.65 -1.94
C ALA A 336 42.12 53.88 -1.98
N ALA A 337 41.27 54.22 -2.95
CA ALA A 337 39.97 53.58 -3.18
C ALA A 337 39.90 53.03 -4.61
N ILE A 338 39.11 51.97 -4.81
CA ILE A 338 38.84 51.40 -6.13
C ILE A 338 37.95 52.37 -6.91
N THR A 339 38.37 52.77 -8.10
CA THR A 339 37.65 53.68 -9.01
C THR A 339 36.87 52.94 -10.10
N GLY A 340 37.20 51.67 -10.36
CA GLY A 340 36.48 50.83 -11.30
C GLY A 340 37.02 49.41 -11.33
N VAL A 341 36.20 48.48 -11.80
CA VAL A 341 36.54 47.07 -11.97
C VAL A 341 36.18 46.60 -13.38
N THR A 342 37.12 45.91 -14.02
CA THR A 342 36.91 45.23 -15.31
C THR A 342 36.94 43.72 -15.10
N LEU A 343 35.98 42.99 -15.68
CA LEU A 343 35.95 41.52 -15.69
C LEU A 343 36.62 40.95 -16.94
N SER A 344 37.20 39.75 -16.84
CA SER A 344 37.68 38.99 -18.00
C SER A 344 36.54 38.56 -18.94
N GLN A 345 35.37 38.26 -18.36
CA GLN A 345 34.10 38.00 -19.02
C GLN A 345 32.96 38.24 -18.02
N ASN A 346 31.78 38.62 -18.49
CA ASN A 346 30.59 38.87 -17.66
C ASN A 346 29.50 37.79 -17.83
N GLU A 347 29.77 36.72 -18.58
CA GLU A 347 28.78 35.66 -18.87
C GLU A 347 29.43 34.27 -18.81
N VAL A 348 28.67 33.26 -18.39
CA VAL A 348 29.06 31.84 -18.40
C VAL A 348 27.88 30.96 -18.79
N THR A 349 28.14 29.80 -19.39
CA THR A 349 27.09 28.83 -19.79
C THR A 349 27.28 27.50 -19.08
N VAL A 350 26.20 26.93 -18.55
CA VAL A 350 26.18 25.59 -17.94
C VAL A 350 24.95 24.78 -18.38
N PRO A 351 25.03 23.44 -18.46
CA PRO A 351 23.84 22.60 -18.67
C PRO A 351 22.91 22.61 -17.45
N SER A 352 21.60 22.55 -17.67
CA SER A 352 20.61 22.32 -16.60
C SER A 352 21.04 21.16 -15.69
N GLY A 353 20.94 21.38 -14.37
CA GLY A 353 21.42 20.50 -13.30
C GLY A 353 22.88 20.73 -12.87
N THR A 354 23.69 21.44 -13.66
CA THR A 354 25.10 21.72 -13.35
C THR A 354 25.24 22.98 -12.51
N ASN A 355 25.95 22.88 -11.38
CA ASN A 355 26.18 24.03 -10.50
C ASN A 355 27.17 25.02 -11.16
N PRO A 356 26.81 26.30 -11.35
CA PRO A 356 27.66 27.28 -12.04
C PRO A 356 28.88 27.77 -11.24
N LYS A 357 29.03 27.36 -9.96
CA LYS A 357 30.15 27.77 -9.09
C LYS A 357 31.53 27.68 -9.77
N ASP A 358 31.83 26.56 -10.42
CA ASP A 358 33.14 26.32 -11.03
C ASP A 358 33.33 27.07 -12.37
N ALA A 359 32.25 27.54 -12.98
CA ALA A 359 32.29 28.42 -14.15
C ALA A 359 32.51 29.88 -13.71
N LEU A 360 31.74 30.35 -12.72
CA LEU A 360 31.88 31.67 -12.12
C LEU A 360 33.27 31.88 -11.49
N ALA A 361 33.84 30.85 -10.87
CA ALA A 361 35.20 30.88 -10.31
C ALA A 361 36.33 31.09 -11.34
N LYS A 362 36.05 30.99 -12.64
CA LYS A 362 37.01 31.30 -13.72
C LYS A 362 36.98 32.77 -14.14
N ILE A 363 35.96 33.53 -13.72
CA ILE A 363 35.88 34.97 -13.97
C ILE A 363 36.90 35.67 -13.06
N THR A 364 37.84 36.37 -13.67
CA THR A 364 38.82 37.21 -12.96
C THR A 364 38.42 38.68 -13.06
N ALA A 365 38.79 39.45 -12.05
CA ALA A 365 38.58 40.90 -11.99
C ALA A 365 39.93 41.63 -11.95
N THR A 366 39.98 42.80 -12.59
CA THR A 366 41.06 43.78 -12.46
C THR A 366 40.46 45.07 -11.92
N ALA A 367 40.87 45.49 -10.72
CA ALA A 367 40.46 46.72 -10.09
C ALA A 367 41.49 47.82 -10.30
N ALA A 368 41.04 49.00 -10.74
CA ALA A 368 41.82 50.23 -10.82
C ALA A 368 41.62 51.07 -9.54
N TRP A 369 42.70 51.70 -9.07
CA TRP A 369 42.70 52.52 -7.84
C TRP A 369 42.90 54.00 -8.18
N ASN A 370 42.38 54.91 -7.34
CA ASN A 370 42.55 56.35 -7.52
C ASN A 370 44.02 56.82 -7.43
N ASN A 371 44.90 56.06 -6.76
CA ASN A 371 46.35 56.31 -6.75
C ASN A 371 47.06 55.85 -8.04
N GLY A 372 46.32 55.34 -9.03
CA GLY A 372 46.84 54.84 -10.30
C GLY A 372 47.39 53.41 -10.29
N GLU A 373 47.31 52.66 -9.18
CA GLU A 373 47.60 51.22 -9.18
C GLU A 373 46.49 50.39 -9.81
N THR A 374 46.83 49.16 -10.21
CA THR A 374 45.88 48.11 -10.59
C THR A 374 46.17 46.84 -9.79
N THR A 375 45.12 46.10 -9.43
CA THR A 375 45.23 44.82 -8.72
C THR A 375 44.22 43.82 -9.25
N ASN A 376 44.47 42.52 -9.04
CA ASN A 376 43.54 41.45 -9.42
C ASN A 376 42.86 40.88 -8.16
N PRO A 377 41.79 41.50 -7.63
CA PRO A 377 41.10 40.99 -6.45
C PRO A 377 40.30 39.72 -6.77
N THR A 378 40.10 38.89 -5.75
CA THR A 378 39.21 37.73 -5.84
C THR A 378 37.75 38.19 -5.83
N ILE A 379 36.93 37.67 -6.76
CA ILE A 379 35.48 37.87 -6.75
C ILE A 379 34.84 36.79 -5.86
N THR A 380 34.02 37.21 -4.90
CA THR A 380 33.18 36.30 -4.12
C THR A 380 31.77 36.31 -4.70
N TRP A 381 31.43 35.31 -5.51
CA TRP A 381 30.11 35.20 -6.13
C TRP A 381 29.04 34.72 -5.13
N ASP A 382 27.86 35.33 -5.21
CA ASP A 382 26.67 34.88 -4.49
C ASP A 382 26.29 33.45 -4.89
N ALA A 383 25.72 32.70 -3.94
CA ALA A 383 25.30 31.33 -4.18
C ALA A 383 24.07 31.29 -5.09
N VAL A 384 24.25 30.81 -6.33
CA VAL A 384 23.13 30.56 -7.25
C VAL A 384 22.23 29.47 -6.68
N SER A 385 20.93 29.74 -6.57
CA SER A 385 19.97 28.77 -6.05
C SER A 385 19.89 27.53 -6.95
N LYS A 386 19.79 26.33 -6.35
CA LYS A 386 19.64 25.08 -7.11
C LYS A 386 18.43 25.13 -8.04
N ASN A 387 17.35 25.76 -7.61
CA ASN A 387 16.12 25.89 -8.40
C ASN A 387 16.33 26.73 -9.67
N ASP A 388 17.33 27.61 -9.72
CA ASP A 388 17.53 28.48 -10.88
C ASP A 388 18.39 27.82 -11.97
N TYR A 389 19.30 26.90 -11.60
CA TYR A 389 20.06 26.11 -12.58
C TYR A 389 19.52 24.68 -12.81
N SER A 390 18.43 24.25 -12.16
CA SER A 390 17.84 22.91 -12.36
C SER A 390 16.60 22.87 -13.28
N LYS A 391 16.07 24.03 -13.73
CA LYS A 391 14.89 24.12 -14.61
C LYS A 391 15.13 23.39 -15.93
N ARG A 392 14.09 22.73 -16.46
CA ARG A 392 14.19 21.91 -17.69
C ARG A 392 14.27 22.77 -18.93
N GLU A 393 13.58 23.90 -18.90
CA GLU A 393 13.51 24.92 -19.94
C GLU A 393 14.82 25.73 -20.04
N GLY A 394 15.72 25.58 -19.07
CA GLY A 394 16.89 26.44 -18.93
C GLY A 394 16.51 27.85 -18.45
N GLY A 395 17.31 28.84 -18.85
CA GLY A 395 17.07 30.26 -18.59
C GLY A 395 18.32 30.99 -18.09
N ASP A 396 18.19 32.31 -17.94
CA ASP A 396 19.30 33.18 -17.55
C ASP A 396 19.17 33.63 -16.09
N VAL A 397 20.31 33.66 -15.38
CA VAL A 397 20.37 34.05 -13.97
C VAL A 397 21.49 35.07 -13.77
N THR A 398 21.14 36.30 -13.37
CA THR A 398 22.14 37.29 -12.98
C THR A 398 22.62 37.02 -11.55
N VAL A 399 23.93 36.90 -11.39
CA VAL A 399 24.60 36.60 -10.12
C VAL A 399 25.45 37.81 -9.73
N ARG A 400 25.38 38.25 -8.47
CA ARG A 400 26.23 39.33 -7.95
C ARG A 400 27.54 38.76 -7.41
N GLY A 401 28.62 39.49 -7.58
CA GLY A 401 29.94 39.20 -7.02
C GLY A 401 30.40 40.35 -6.14
N ALA A 402 30.82 40.04 -4.92
CA ALA A 402 31.44 40.99 -4.00
C ALA A 402 32.96 41.03 -4.22
N ILE A 403 33.54 42.23 -4.12
CA ILE A 403 34.97 42.48 -4.15
C ILE A 403 35.30 43.34 -2.92
N ASP A 404 36.29 42.92 -2.14
CA ASP A 404 36.69 43.67 -0.95
C ASP A 404 37.18 45.08 -1.31
N GLY A 405 36.71 46.09 -0.58
CA GLY A 405 36.93 47.51 -0.90
C GLY A 405 36.12 48.08 -2.07
N PHE A 406 35.20 47.34 -2.71
CA PHE A 406 34.34 47.84 -3.79
C PHE A 406 32.85 47.57 -3.52
N THR A 407 32.13 48.60 -3.04
CA THR A 407 30.75 48.49 -2.52
C THR A 407 29.69 48.13 -3.56
N ASP A 408 29.90 48.58 -4.80
CA ASP A 408 28.93 48.39 -5.88
C ASP A 408 28.90 46.92 -6.30
N GLY A 409 30.06 46.26 -6.23
CA GLY A 409 30.26 44.88 -6.65
C GLY A 409 30.20 44.74 -8.18
N VAL A 410 30.19 43.48 -8.62
CA VAL A 410 30.10 43.11 -10.04
C VAL A 410 28.91 42.19 -10.28
N THR A 411 28.52 42.00 -11.54
CA THR A 411 27.50 41.02 -11.91
C THR A 411 27.96 40.17 -13.09
N ALA A 412 27.48 38.93 -13.15
CA ALA A 412 27.64 38.05 -14.29
C ALA A 412 26.34 37.29 -14.59
N THR A 413 26.10 36.98 -15.87
CA THR A 413 24.95 36.17 -16.30
C THR A 413 25.34 34.71 -16.43
N VAL A 414 24.57 33.83 -15.80
CA VAL A 414 24.65 32.38 -15.98
C VAL A 414 23.56 31.96 -16.95
N HIS A 415 23.94 31.52 -18.15
CA HIS A 415 23.06 30.92 -19.13
C HIS A 415 22.91 29.41 -18.87
N VAL A 416 21.72 28.97 -18.50
CA VAL A 416 21.42 27.57 -18.22
C VAL A 416 20.79 26.96 -19.48
N THR A 417 21.46 26.01 -20.14
CA THR A 417 20.90 25.38 -21.34
C THR A 417 19.80 24.37 -20.98
N PRO A 418 18.74 24.22 -21.82
CA PRO A 418 17.65 23.30 -21.55
C PRO A 418 18.11 21.84 -21.36
N ALA A 419 17.41 21.11 -20.50
CA ALA A 419 17.64 19.69 -20.31
C ALA A 419 17.09 18.87 -21.49
N THR A 420 17.84 17.88 -21.96
CA THR A 420 17.45 17.03 -23.11
C THR A 420 17.12 15.60 -22.68
N ILE A 421 16.25 14.90 -23.41
CA ILE A 421 15.91 13.50 -23.11
C ILE A 421 17.10 12.59 -23.44
N THR A 422 17.70 12.00 -22.41
CA THR A 422 18.84 11.08 -22.53
C THR A 422 18.40 9.62 -22.56
N LYS A 423 17.29 9.28 -21.91
CA LYS A 423 16.79 7.90 -21.81
C LYS A 423 15.27 7.83 -21.95
N VAL A 424 14.80 6.91 -22.78
CA VAL A 424 13.39 6.47 -22.83
C VAL A 424 13.29 5.16 -22.05
N THR A 425 12.29 5.05 -21.17
CA THR A 425 11.98 3.81 -20.45
C THR A 425 10.83 3.10 -21.16
N ASN A 426 11.10 1.90 -21.65
CA ASN A 426 10.08 1.09 -22.30
C ASN A 426 8.96 0.71 -21.31
N PRO A 427 7.68 0.83 -21.70
CA PRO A 427 6.57 0.37 -20.88
C PRO A 427 6.57 -1.18 -20.79
N ALA A 428 5.80 -1.71 -19.85
CA ALA A 428 5.58 -3.15 -19.76
C ALA A 428 4.93 -3.68 -21.05
N GLY A 429 5.30 -4.91 -21.43
CA GLY A 429 4.67 -5.59 -22.56
C GLY A 429 3.19 -5.89 -22.28
N ILE A 430 2.40 -5.97 -23.35
CA ILE A 430 0.96 -6.25 -23.27
C ILE A 430 0.71 -7.66 -23.83
N THR A 431 -0.15 -8.43 -23.16
CA THR A 431 -0.55 -9.76 -23.63
C THR A 431 -2.00 -9.74 -24.08
N TYR A 432 -2.26 -10.26 -25.28
CA TYR A 432 -3.60 -10.52 -25.81
C TYR A 432 -3.76 -12.02 -26.08
N VAL A 433 -5.00 -12.48 -26.12
CA VAL A 433 -5.35 -13.84 -26.55
C VAL A 433 -5.70 -13.82 -28.03
N ALA A 434 -5.22 -14.81 -28.78
CA ALA A 434 -5.49 -14.96 -30.21
C ALA A 434 -7.01 -14.98 -30.51
N GLY A 435 -7.42 -14.17 -31.48
CA GLY A 435 -8.82 -14.02 -31.89
C GLY A 435 -9.72 -13.27 -30.90
N SER A 436 -9.16 -12.61 -29.88
CA SER A 436 -9.96 -11.77 -28.96
C SER A 436 -10.46 -10.49 -29.64
N SER A 437 -11.71 -10.10 -29.36
CA SER A 437 -12.34 -8.87 -29.89
C SER A 437 -11.84 -7.58 -29.22
N GLN A 438 -10.72 -7.61 -28.51
CA GLN A 438 -10.19 -6.46 -27.78
C GLN A 438 -9.39 -5.54 -28.71
N THR A 439 -9.69 -4.24 -28.70
CA THR A 439 -8.86 -3.23 -29.39
C THR A 439 -7.58 -2.99 -28.60
N PRO A 440 -6.37 -3.17 -29.18
CA PRO A 440 -5.13 -2.95 -28.46
C PRO A 440 -5.01 -1.55 -27.84
N GLN A 441 -4.78 -1.50 -26.53
CA GLN A 441 -4.65 -0.27 -25.75
C GLN A 441 -3.17 0.02 -25.52
N TYR A 442 -2.61 0.96 -26.28
CA TYR A 442 -1.24 1.41 -26.11
C TYR A 442 -1.18 2.64 -25.18
N PRO A 443 -0.17 2.77 -24.32
CA PRO A 443 -0.04 3.95 -23.47
C PRO A 443 0.28 5.18 -24.31
N SER A 444 -0.43 6.29 -24.09
CA SER A 444 -0.21 7.56 -24.81
C SER A 444 1.10 8.26 -24.44
N THR A 445 1.71 7.88 -23.31
CA THR A 445 2.99 8.43 -22.85
C THR A 445 3.96 7.34 -22.39
N VAL A 446 5.26 7.62 -22.47
CA VAL A 446 6.33 6.80 -21.88
C VAL A 446 7.16 7.62 -20.88
N LYS A 447 7.71 6.93 -19.87
CA LYS A 447 8.59 7.58 -18.90
C LYS A 447 9.96 7.89 -19.53
N VAL A 448 10.41 9.13 -19.41
CA VAL A 448 11.68 9.63 -19.92
C VAL A 448 12.56 10.16 -18.78
N THR A 449 13.87 10.12 -18.98
CA THR A 449 14.87 10.75 -18.10
C THR A 449 15.65 11.79 -18.89
N TYR A 450 15.87 12.94 -18.27
CA TYR A 450 16.52 14.09 -18.84
C TYR A 450 18.00 14.18 -18.42
N SER A 451 18.78 15.01 -19.12
CA SER A 451 20.22 15.20 -18.89
C SER A 451 20.57 15.73 -17.49
N ASN A 452 19.64 16.40 -16.81
CA ASN A 452 19.75 16.87 -15.43
C ASN A 452 19.38 15.80 -14.38
N GLY A 453 19.06 14.57 -14.81
CA GLY A 453 18.65 13.45 -13.96
C GLY A 453 17.15 13.40 -13.61
N ASP A 454 16.38 14.42 -13.99
CA ASP A 454 14.96 14.50 -13.70
C ASP A 454 14.14 13.56 -14.62
N THR A 455 12.96 13.13 -14.18
CA THR A 455 12.10 12.18 -14.92
C THR A 455 10.69 12.69 -15.13
N ASP A 456 10.11 12.41 -16.29
CA ASP A 456 8.74 12.83 -16.65
C ASP A 456 8.13 11.84 -17.64
N THR A 457 7.00 12.19 -18.23
CA THR A 457 6.32 11.48 -19.29
C THR A 457 6.40 12.27 -20.60
N ALA A 458 6.72 11.59 -21.71
CA ALA A 458 6.68 12.16 -23.05
C ALA A 458 5.61 11.46 -23.88
N GLN A 459 4.91 12.22 -24.74
CA GLN A 459 3.93 11.67 -25.67
C GLN A 459 4.59 10.67 -26.62
N VAL A 460 3.92 9.55 -26.90
CA VAL A 460 4.41 8.53 -27.82
C VAL A 460 3.32 8.18 -28.84
N GLN A 461 3.72 8.03 -30.11
CA GLN A 461 2.87 7.52 -31.17
C GLN A 461 3.41 6.16 -31.63
N TRP A 462 2.59 5.12 -31.55
CA TRP A 462 2.98 3.73 -31.82
C TRP A 462 2.64 3.32 -33.25
N ASP A 463 3.57 2.65 -33.93
CA ASP A 463 3.35 2.02 -35.24
C ASP A 463 2.74 0.61 -35.06
N THR A 464 1.42 0.58 -34.97
CA THR A 464 0.65 -0.64 -34.67
C THR A 464 0.36 -1.51 -35.90
N SER A 465 0.76 -1.07 -37.09
CA SER A 465 0.40 -1.66 -38.40
C SER A 465 0.80 -3.14 -38.56
N SER A 466 1.83 -3.56 -37.83
CA SER A 466 2.37 -4.93 -37.86
C SER A 466 1.70 -5.91 -36.90
N VAL A 467 0.86 -5.45 -35.97
CA VAL A 467 0.26 -6.29 -34.92
C VAL A 467 -1.01 -6.97 -35.44
N LYS A 468 -0.99 -8.30 -35.44
CA LYS A 468 -2.15 -9.12 -35.79
C LYS A 468 -2.63 -9.92 -34.57
N LEU A 469 -3.81 -9.60 -34.07
CA LEU A 469 -4.41 -10.31 -32.92
C LEU A 469 -4.98 -11.70 -33.28
N ASP A 470 -5.10 -12.06 -34.55
CA ASP A 470 -5.50 -13.39 -35.00
C ASP A 470 -4.33 -14.39 -35.04
N THR A 471 -3.08 -13.91 -34.95
CA THR A 471 -1.87 -14.68 -35.21
C THR A 471 -0.98 -14.70 -33.95
N VAL A 472 -0.80 -15.89 -33.37
CA VAL A 472 0.04 -16.11 -32.17
C VAL A 472 1.49 -15.72 -32.46
N GLY A 473 2.11 -14.97 -31.54
CA GLY A 473 3.48 -14.48 -31.70
C GLY A 473 3.85 -13.32 -30.77
N LYS A 474 5.08 -12.83 -30.91
CA LYS A 474 5.57 -11.63 -30.23
C LYS A 474 5.85 -10.55 -31.26
N TYR A 475 5.15 -9.43 -31.15
CA TYR A 475 5.29 -8.25 -31.99
C TYR A 475 6.04 -7.17 -31.21
N THR A 476 7.13 -6.65 -31.77
CA THR A 476 7.85 -5.50 -31.19
C THR A 476 7.36 -4.23 -31.87
N VAL A 477 6.45 -3.52 -31.20
CA VAL A 477 5.88 -2.26 -31.69
C VAL A 477 6.83 -1.12 -31.34
N LYS A 478 7.22 -0.32 -32.34
CA LYS A 478 8.06 0.87 -32.15
C LYS A 478 7.17 2.10 -31.95
N GLY A 479 7.61 3.00 -31.07
CA GLY A 479 6.93 4.25 -30.77
C GLY A 479 7.86 5.44 -30.98
N THR A 480 7.40 6.44 -31.73
CA THR A 480 8.06 7.74 -31.88
C THR A 480 7.75 8.59 -30.65
N VAL A 481 8.78 9.04 -29.93
CA VAL A 481 8.64 9.81 -28.68
C VAL A 481 8.81 11.29 -28.97
N ALA A 482 7.84 12.11 -28.58
CA ALA A 482 7.89 13.56 -28.80
C ALA A 482 9.09 14.20 -28.08
N GLY A 483 9.80 15.10 -28.77
CA GLY A 483 10.94 15.84 -28.21
C GLY A 483 12.29 15.08 -28.22
N THR A 484 12.38 13.90 -28.84
CA THR A 484 13.65 13.17 -28.98
C THR A 484 13.72 12.32 -30.25
N ASP A 485 14.94 11.99 -30.67
CA ASP A 485 15.28 10.99 -31.69
C ASP A 485 15.13 9.54 -31.18
N LYS A 486 15.01 9.35 -29.86
CA LYS A 486 14.93 8.03 -29.23
C LYS A 486 13.53 7.44 -29.37
N THR A 487 13.47 6.19 -29.77
CA THR A 487 12.23 5.43 -29.88
C THR A 487 11.92 4.68 -28.59
N ALA A 488 10.63 4.54 -28.28
CA ALA A 488 10.15 3.55 -27.32
C ALA A 488 9.89 2.23 -28.05
N THR A 489 9.95 1.11 -27.33
CA THR A 489 9.48 -0.20 -27.83
C THR A 489 8.57 -0.86 -26.81
N ILE A 490 7.45 -1.42 -27.27
CA ILE A 490 6.55 -2.22 -26.46
C ILE A 490 6.36 -3.59 -27.12
N THR A 491 6.48 -4.65 -26.31
CA THR A 491 6.28 -6.02 -26.79
C THR A 491 4.80 -6.38 -26.62
N VAL A 492 4.12 -6.64 -27.73
CA VAL A 492 2.77 -7.20 -27.74
C VAL A 492 2.90 -8.72 -27.93
N THR A 493 2.48 -9.50 -26.94
CA THR A 493 2.45 -10.96 -27.03
C THR A 493 1.03 -11.42 -27.31
N VAL A 494 0.80 -12.05 -28.45
CA VAL A 494 -0.46 -12.75 -28.75
C VAL A 494 -0.24 -14.22 -28.41
N ALA A 495 -0.93 -14.71 -27.38
CA ALA A 495 -0.85 -16.09 -26.92
C ALA A 495 -2.03 -16.93 -27.42
N ASP A 496 -1.87 -18.25 -27.45
CA ASP A 496 -2.97 -19.18 -27.72
C ASP A 496 -4.14 -19.01 -26.76
N ALA A 497 -5.35 -19.27 -27.25
CA ALA A 497 -6.54 -19.34 -26.41
C ALA A 497 -6.52 -20.60 -25.54
N THR A 498 -6.72 -20.40 -24.24
CA THR A 498 -6.72 -21.44 -23.20
C THR A 498 -8.15 -21.78 -22.77
N ILE A 499 -8.35 -22.98 -22.23
CA ILE A 499 -9.65 -23.46 -21.75
C ILE A 499 -9.93 -22.84 -20.38
N ASP A 500 -10.99 -22.04 -20.26
CA ASP A 500 -11.47 -21.44 -19.00
C ASP A 500 -12.38 -22.40 -18.25
N SER A 501 -13.34 -23.00 -18.96
CA SER A 501 -14.35 -23.90 -18.38
C SER A 501 -14.91 -24.86 -19.41
N PHE A 502 -15.52 -25.95 -18.94
CA PHE A 502 -16.20 -26.94 -19.77
C PHE A 502 -17.41 -27.51 -19.01
N GLU A 503 -18.40 -28.03 -19.73
CA GLU A 503 -19.60 -28.64 -19.16
C GLU A 503 -19.57 -30.17 -19.26
N ASN A 504 -20.07 -30.87 -18.24
CA ASN A 504 -20.24 -32.33 -18.30
C ASN A 504 -21.20 -32.70 -19.44
N PRO A 505 -20.89 -33.74 -20.25
CA PRO A 505 -21.78 -34.20 -21.30
C PRO A 505 -23.08 -34.76 -20.72
N SER A 506 -24.14 -34.76 -21.52
CA SER A 506 -25.38 -35.45 -21.19
C SER A 506 -25.13 -36.95 -20.94
N GLY A 507 -25.92 -37.54 -20.03
CA GLY A 507 -25.80 -38.96 -19.73
C GLY A 507 -26.13 -39.85 -20.93
N VAL A 508 -25.41 -40.96 -21.05
CA VAL A 508 -25.62 -41.97 -22.09
C VAL A 508 -26.56 -43.05 -21.56
N THR A 509 -27.50 -43.50 -22.38
CA THR A 509 -28.36 -44.67 -22.08
C THR A 509 -28.03 -45.80 -23.04
N ILE A 510 -27.80 -46.99 -22.50
CA ILE A 510 -27.42 -48.20 -23.24
C ILE A 510 -28.21 -49.41 -22.72
N ASP A 511 -28.49 -50.39 -23.56
CA ASP A 511 -29.11 -51.65 -23.13
C ASP A 511 -28.03 -52.58 -22.54
N SER A 512 -28.33 -53.37 -21.51
CA SER A 512 -27.32 -54.30 -20.95
C SER A 512 -26.80 -55.31 -21.98
N GLY A 513 -25.59 -55.83 -21.77
CA GLY A 513 -24.91 -56.72 -22.73
C GLY A 513 -24.38 -56.03 -24.00
N LYS A 514 -24.56 -54.72 -24.17
CA LYS A 514 -23.98 -53.93 -25.28
C LYS A 514 -22.68 -53.26 -24.87
N THR A 515 -21.73 -53.17 -25.80
CA THR A 515 -20.46 -52.47 -25.60
C THR A 515 -20.67 -50.96 -25.53
N LEU A 516 -20.21 -50.33 -24.45
CA LEU A 516 -20.18 -48.87 -24.32
C LEU A 516 -18.97 -48.31 -25.07
N ASP A 517 -19.22 -47.53 -26.13
CA ASP A 517 -18.20 -46.72 -26.79
C ASP A 517 -18.36 -45.24 -26.42
N LEU A 518 -17.27 -44.62 -25.96
CA LEU A 518 -17.16 -43.18 -25.68
C LEU A 518 -16.07 -42.51 -26.53
N SER A 519 -15.50 -43.24 -27.50
CA SER A 519 -14.51 -42.71 -28.43
C SER A 519 -15.12 -41.60 -29.30
N GLY A 520 -14.28 -40.63 -29.71
CA GLY A 520 -14.73 -39.48 -30.51
C GLY A 520 -15.65 -38.47 -29.80
N THR A 521 -16.10 -38.73 -28.57
CA THR A 521 -16.93 -37.78 -27.83
C THR A 521 -16.15 -36.50 -27.47
N THR A 522 -16.82 -35.36 -27.61
CA THR A 522 -16.28 -34.04 -27.28
C THR A 522 -17.17 -33.31 -26.29
N VAL A 523 -16.57 -32.47 -25.45
CA VAL A 523 -17.30 -31.58 -24.53
C VAL A 523 -17.22 -30.15 -25.00
N LYS A 524 -18.27 -29.37 -24.74
CA LYS A 524 -18.27 -27.94 -25.07
C LYS A 524 -17.44 -27.20 -24.02
N GLY A 525 -16.34 -26.60 -24.47
CA GLY A 525 -15.50 -25.75 -23.64
C GLY A 525 -15.59 -24.29 -24.04
N LYS A 526 -15.47 -23.40 -23.05
CA LYS A 526 -15.31 -21.96 -23.22
C LYS A 526 -13.82 -21.62 -23.11
N TYR A 527 -13.36 -20.80 -24.03
CA TYR A 527 -11.96 -20.37 -24.12
C TYR A 527 -11.77 -18.95 -23.60
N SER A 528 -10.55 -18.60 -23.21
CA SER A 528 -10.16 -17.30 -22.64
C SER A 528 -10.30 -16.10 -23.59
N ASN A 529 -10.51 -16.34 -24.89
CA ASN A 529 -10.93 -15.30 -25.86
C ASN A 529 -12.46 -15.11 -25.94
N GLY A 530 -13.24 -15.81 -25.10
CA GLY A 530 -14.70 -15.77 -25.05
C GLY A 530 -15.42 -16.70 -26.02
N THR A 531 -14.71 -17.37 -26.93
CA THR A 531 -15.30 -18.33 -27.88
C THR A 531 -15.64 -19.67 -27.21
N THR A 532 -16.45 -20.50 -27.88
CA THR A 532 -16.72 -21.88 -27.45
C THR A 532 -16.42 -22.86 -28.57
N ALA A 533 -15.74 -23.97 -28.25
CA ALA A 533 -15.44 -25.04 -29.20
C ALA A 533 -15.60 -26.42 -28.55
N ASN A 534 -15.64 -27.46 -29.40
CA ASN A 534 -15.71 -28.85 -28.98
C ASN A 534 -14.30 -29.37 -28.66
N ILE A 535 -14.11 -29.89 -27.44
CA ILE A 535 -12.82 -30.35 -26.92
C ILE A 535 -12.85 -31.88 -26.78
N ALA A 536 -11.80 -32.55 -27.27
CA ALA A 536 -11.66 -33.99 -27.15
C ALA A 536 -11.51 -34.44 -25.69
N VAL A 537 -12.16 -35.55 -25.34
CA VAL A 537 -12.02 -36.21 -24.03
C VAL A 537 -11.28 -37.53 -24.18
N LYS A 538 -10.31 -37.77 -23.30
CA LYS A 538 -9.71 -39.10 -23.11
C LYS A 538 -10.39 -39.77 -21.93
N TRP A 539 -11.29 -40.71 -22.18
CA TRP A 539 -11.97 -41.47 -21.12
C TRP A 539 -11.04 -42.49 -20.48
N ASN A 540 -11.28 -42.79 -19.20
CA ASN A 540 -10.64 -43.89 -18.51
C ASN A 540 -11.25 -45.23 -18.96
N ALA A 541 -10.46 -46.30 -18.86
CA ALA A 541 -10.97 -47.65 -19.09
C ALA A 541 -12.02 -48.01 -18.03
N LEU A 542 -13.05 -48.78 -18.42
CA LEU A 542 -14.08 -49.24 -17.50
C LEU A 542 -13.50 -50.17 -16.44
N THR A 543 -13.91 -49.98 -15.19
CA THR A 543 -13.61 -50.92 -14.09
C THR A 543 -14.41 -52.22 -14.26
N ASP A 544 -14.00 -53.29 -13.59
CA ASP A 544 -14.71 -54.57 -13.69
C ASP A 544 -16.12 -54.49 -13.08
N GLU A 545 -16.33 -53.68 -12.04
CA GLU A 545 -17.67 -53.37 -11.49
C GLU A 545 -18.58 -52.66 -12.51
N GLN A 546 -18.04 -51.73 -13.31
CA GLN A 546 -18.76 -51.06 -14.39
C GLN A 546 -19.08 -52.02 -15.54
N LYS A 547 -18.16 -52.92 -15.90
CA LYS A 547 -18.41 -53.99 -16.89
C LYS A 547 -19.49 -54.96 -16.38
N ASN A 548 -19.46 -55.31 -15.09
CA ASN A 548 -20.47 -56.16 -14.48
C ASN A 548 -21.85 -55.48 -14.53
N THR A 549 -21.94 -54.18 -14.19
CA THR A 549 -23.20 -53.42 -14.30
C THR A 549 -23.69 -53.30 -15.75
N LEU A 550 -22.77 -53.18 -16.71
CA LEU A 550 -23.09 -53.16 -18.15
C LEU A 550 -23.63 -54.50 -18.64
N ASN A 551 -23.22 -55.62 -18.02
CA ASN A 551 -23.66 -56.97 -18.37
C ASN A 551 -24.79 -57.51 -17.47
N ASP A 552 -25.20 -56.80 -16.42
CA ASP A 552 -26.27 -57.25 -15.52
C ASP A 552 -27.64 -57.26 -16.24
N LEU A 553 -28.40 -58.34 -16.08
CA LEU A 553 -29.76 -58.46 -16.59
C LEU A 553 -30.70 -57.42 -15.95
N ASN A 554 -30.45 -57.01 -14.71
CA ASN A 554 -31.22 -55.98 -14.01
C ASN A 554 -30.83 -54.55 -14.44
N GLY A 555 -29.76 -54.39 -15.24
CA GLY A 555 -29.20 -53.09 -15.60
C GLY A 555 -28.63 -52.35 -14.38
N GLY A 556 -28.63 -51.02 -14.43
CA GLY A 556 -28.10 -50.19 -13.34
C GLY A 556 -27.65 -48.81 -13.81
N SER A 557 -26.75 -48.17 -13.07
CA SER A 557 -26.14 -46.90 -13.48
C SER A 557 -24.78 -46.69 -12.84
N PHE A 558 -23.83 -46.15 -13.60
CA PHE A 558 -22.49 -45.81 -13.12
C PHE A 558 -21.97 -44.52 -13.76
N THR A 559 -20.85 -43.99 -13.26
CA THR A 559 -20.17 -42.83 -13.85
C THR A 559 -18.83 -43.23 -14.43
N VAL A 560 -18.57 -42.86 -15.68
CA VAL A 560 -17.24 -42.94 -16.29
C VAL A 560 -16.55 -41.60 -16.13
N THR A 561 -15.29 -41.62 -15.71
CA THR A 561 -14.41 -40.44 -15.61
C THR A 561 -13.52 -40.34 -16.85
N GLY A 562 -13.21 -39.12 -17.26
CA GLY A 562 -12.28 -38.86 -18.35
C GLY A 562 -11.49 -37.57 -18.11
N THR A 563 -10.52 -37.31 -18.98
CA THR A 563 -9.67 -36.12 -18.93
C THR A 563 -9.87 -35.29 -20.20
N VAL A 564 -10.29 -34.04 -20.03
CA VAL A 564 -10.41 -33.06 -21.12
C VAL A 564 -9.01 -32.71 -21.64
N GLN A 565 -8.81 -32.77 -22.96
CA GLN A 565 -7.50 -32.57 -23.59
C GLN A 565 -7.29 -31.11 -23.99
N GLY A 566 -6.13 -30.52 -23.66
CA GLY A 566 -5.75 -29.17 -24.07
C GLY A 566 -5.06 -28.35 -22.98
N THR A 567 -4.82 -27.08 -23.27
CA THR A 567 -4.18 -26.12 -22.37
C THR A 567 -5.23 -25.31 -21.60
N PHE A 568 -5.12 -25.29 -20.28
CA PHE A 568 -6.07 -24.63 -19.38
C PHE A 568 -5.57 -23.26 -18.92
N THR A 569 -6.48 -22.34 -18.64
CA THR A 569 -6.15 -20.99 -18.13
C THR A 569 -5.57 -21.04 -16.72
N ASP A 570 -6.13 -21.89 -15.85
CA ASP A 570 -5.50 -22.30 -14.59
C ASP A 570 -4.92 -23.71 -14.76
N ALA A 571 -3.61 -23.86 -14.55
CA ALA A 571 -2.91 -25.13 -14.63
C ALA A 571 -3.38 -26.15 -13.57
N ASN A 572 -3.95 -25.66 -12.46
CA ASN A 572 -4.47 -26.46 -11.34
C ASN A 572 -5.96 -26.80 -11.47
N ALA A 573 -6.66 -26.26 -12.47
CA ALA A 573 -8.07 -26.57 -12.70
C ALA A 573 -8.25 -28.08 -12.92
N SER A 574 -9.30 -28.65 -12.33
CA SER A 574 -9.64 -30.05 -12.52
C SER A 574 -9.94 -30.31 -14.00
N LYS A 575 -9.16 -31.20 -14.61
CA LYS A 575 -9.34 -31.65 -16.01
C LYS A 575 -10.32 -32.82 -16.11
N THR A 576 -10.85 -33.25 -14.98
CA THR A 576 -11.73 -34.42 -14.86
C THR A 576 -13.14 -34.07 -15.30
N ILE A 577 -13.64 -34.83 -16.26
CA ILE A 577 -15.03 -34.81 -16.73
C ILE A 577 -15.72 -36.11 -16.32
N THR A 578 -17.03 -36.07 -16.12
CA THR A 578 -17.84 -37.25 -15.80
C THR A 578 -19.03 -37.39 -16.72
N VAL A 579 -19.29 -38.60 -17.19
CA VAL A 579 -20.54 -38.97 -17.87
C VAL A 579 -21.27 -40.02 -17.04
N LYS A 580 -22.58 -39.83 -16.86
CA LYS A 580 -23.46 -40.86 -16.27
C LYS A 580 -23.89 -41.83 -17.36
N VAL A 581 -23.71 -43.12 -17.12
CA VAL A 581 -24.18 -44.20 -17.98
C VAL A 581 -25.36 -44.87 -17.27
N HIS A 582 -26.51 -44.87 -17.93
CA HIS A 582 -27.69 -45.61 -17.49
C HIS A 582 -27.80 -46.89 -18.32
N VAL A 583 -27.77 -48.04 -17.66
CA VAL A 583 -27.89 -49.35 -18.29
C VAL A 583 -29.32 -49.83 -18.10
N LYS A 584 -30.08 -49.96 -19.18
CA LYS A 584 -31.44 -50.52 -19.14
C LYS A 584 -31.38 -52.02 -18.85
N ALA A 585 -32.32 -52.47 -18.02
CA ALA A 585 -32.54 -53.88 -17.74
C ALA A 585 -32.91 -54.65 -19.02
N ALA A 586 -32.50 -55.92 -19.05
CA ALA A 586 -32.93 -56.91 -20.01
C ALA A 586 -34.43 -57.20 -19.84
N THR A 587 -35.12 -57.48 -20.94
CA THR A 587 -36.53 -57.93 -20.93
C THR A 587 -36.62 -59.36 -21.43
N VAL A 588 -37.49 -60.16 -20.83
CA VAL A 588 -37.74 -61.54 -21.26
C VAL A 588 -38.34 -61.53 -22.67
N THR A 589 -37.70 -62.25 -23.60
CA THR A 589 -38.18 -62.42 -24.99
C THR A 589 -38.77 -63.78 -25.26
N GLY A 590 -38.42 -64.79 -24.47
CA GLY A 590 -38.95 -66.14 -24.61
C GLY A 590 -38.66 -67.00 -23.39
N VAL A 591 -39.50 -68.00 -23.16
CA VAL A 591 -39.32 -69.03 -22.13
C VAL A 591 -39.67 -70.37 -22.75
N VAL A 592 -38.76 -71.33 -22.66
CA VAL A 592 -38.92 -72.70 -23.17
C VAL A 592 -38.47 -73.70 -22.09
N ILE A 593 -38.94 -74.93 -22.13
CA ILE A 593 -38.49 -75.98 -21.21
C ILE A 593 -37.02 -76.29 -21.51
N SER A 594 -36.18 -76.42 -20.48
CA SER A 594 -34.73 -76.62 -20.66
C SER A 594 -34.42 -77.83 -21.54
N GLY A 595 -33.60 -77.64 -22.56
CA GLY A 595 -33.26 -78.69 -23.55
C GLY A 595 -34.29 -78.85 -24.68
N THR A 596 -35.31 -78.00 -24.75
CA THR A 596 -36.35 -78.01 -25.81
C THR A 596 -36.44 -76.65 -26.51
N THR A 597 -37.28 -76.57 -27.55
CA THR A 597 -37.62 -75.33 -28.26
C THR A 597 -39.04 -74.81 -27.93
N THR A 598 -39.74 -75.43 -26.98
CA THR A 598 -41.17 -75.18 -26.71
C THR A 598 -41.41 -74.82 -25.25
N ALA A 599 -42.45 -74.02 -24.98
CA ALA A 599 -42.98 -73.81 -23.63
C ALA A 599 -43.91 -74.95 -23.17
N GLU A 600 -44.07 -75.97 -24.00
CA GLU A 600 -45.05 -77.06 -23.87
C GLU A 600 -44.33 -78.41 -23.90
N THR A 601 -44.79 -79.36 -23.09
CA THR A 601 -44.35 -80.75 -23.09
C THR A 601 -45.55 -81.71 -23.01
N ASN A 602 -45.39 -82.92 -23.54
CA ASN A 602 -46.39 -83.98 -23.47
C ASN A 602 -45.89 -85.05 -22.50
N VAL A 603 -46.70 -85.41 -21.50
CA VAL A 603 -46.36 -86.43 -20.49
C VAL A 603 -47.42 -87.52 -20.53
N THR A 604 -46.97 -88.79 -20.62
CA THR A 604 -47.87 -89.95 -20.67
C THR A 604 -47.68 -90.84 -19.46
N VAL A 605 -48.78 -91.16 -18.78
CA VAL A 605 -48.82 -92.04 -17.61
C VAL A 605 -49.88 -93.13 -17.81
N LYS A 606 -49.79 -94.21 -17.04
CA LYS A 606 -50.81 -95.27 -17.02
C LYS A 606 -51.78 -95.04 -15.87
N ALA A 607 -53.04 -95.45 -16.04
CA ALA A 607 -53.99 -95.47 -14.92
C ALA A 607 -53.56 -96.49 -13.85
N VAL A 608 -53.55 -96.08 -12.58
CA VAL A 608 -53.20 -96.91 -11.41
C VAL A 608 -54.15 -96.55 -10.26
N ALA A 609 -54.72 -97.52 -9.53
CA ALA A 609 -55.68 -97.22 -8.45
C ALA A 609 -55.10 -96.40 -7.29
N ASN A 610 -53.81 -96.54 -6.99
CA ASN A 610 -53.18 -95.82 -5.89
C ASN A 610 -52.93 -94.34 -6.28
N GLU A 611 -53.52 -93.42 -5.52
CA GLU A 611 -53.39 -91.96 -5.73
C GLU A 611 -51.93 -91.50 -5.62
N THR A 612 -51.21 -91.98 -4.61
CA THR A 612 -49.82 -91.60 -4.35
C THR A 612 -48.87 -92.09 -5.44
N GLU A 613 -49.06 -93.33 -5.91
CA GLU A 613 -48.20 -93.92 -6.95
C GLU A 613 -48.46 -93.27 -8.32
N SER A 614 -49.71 -93.01 -8.67
CA SER A 614 -50.08 -92.33 -9.92
C SER A 614 -49.65 -90.85 -9.93
N GLU A 615 -49.80 -90.12 -8.82
CA GLU A 615 -49.28 -88.76 -8.69
C GLU A 615 -47.74 -88.73 -8.75
N LYS A 616 -47.05 -89.70 -8.12
CA LYS A 616 -45.59 -89.79 -8.20
C LYS A 616 -45.12 -90.06 -9.64
N ALA A 617 -45.74 -91.03 -10.33
CA ALA A 617 -45.38 -91.41 -11.70
C ALA A 617 -45.56 -90.26 -12.71
N LEU A 618 -46.49 -89.33 -12.44
CA LEU A 618 -46.60 -88.06 -13.16
C LEU A 618 -45.48 -87.08 -12.76
N ARG A 619 -45.29 -86.83 -11.46
CA ARG A 619 -44.32 -85.83 -10.97
C ARG A 619 -42.88 -86.16 -11.37
N ASP A 620 -42.49 -87.43 -11.39
CA ASP A 620 -41.17 -87.88 -11.83
C ASP A 620 -40.85 -87.54 -13.31
N GLN A 621 -41.87 -87.29 -14.14
CA GLN A 621 -41.73 -86.96 -15.57
C GLN A 621 -41.86 -85.46 -15.89
N LEU A 622 -42.24 -84.63 -14.92
CA LEU A 622 -42.37 -83.18 -15.13
C LEU A 622 -40.99 -82.50 -15.13
N PRO A 623 -40.68 -81.62 -16.10
CA PRO A 623 -39.37 -81.00 -16.19
C PRO A 623 -39.17 -79.96 -15.08
N ALA A 624 -37.98 -79.92 -14.52
CA ALA A 624 -37.66 -79.10 -13.34
C ALA A 624 -37.21 -77.66 -13.67
N THR A 625 -36.74 -77.38 -14.89
CA THR A 625 -36.21 -76.06 -15.27
C THR A 625 -36.63 -75.61 -16.68
N ALA A 626 -36.66 -74.30 -16.86
CA ALA A 626 -36.89 -73.62 -18.13
C ALA A 626 -35.67 -72.74 -18.49
N ALA A 627 -35.41 -72.59 -19.79
CA ALA A 627 -34.47 -71.62 -20.33
C ALA A 627 -35.22 -70.31 -20.64
N VAL A 628 -34.70 -69.19 -20.13
CA VAL A 628 -35.24 -67.84 -20.30
C VAL A 628 -34.33 -67.05 -21.23
N SER A 629 -34.88 -66.61 -22.36
CA SER A 629 -34.19 -65.75 -23.34
C SER A 629 -34.47 -64.27 -23.06
N TRP A 630 -33.47 -63.43 -23.35
CA TRP A 630 -33.47 -62.00 -23.04
C TRP A 630 -33.35 -61.15 -24.30
N SER A 631 -33.76 -59.88 -24.25
CA SER A 631 -33.82 -58.99 -25.43
C SER A 631 -32.46 -58.49 -25.94
N ASN A 632 -31.43 -58.59 -25.11
CA ASN A 632 -30.13 -57.96 -25.32
C ASN A 632 -28.92 -58.86 -25.00
N HIS A 633 -29.16 -60.09 -24.52
CA HIS A 633 -28.14 -61.13 -24.28
C HIS A 633 -28.33 -62.30 -25.26
N THR A 634 -27.24 -62.92 -25.69
CA THR A 634 -27.26 -64.12 -26.57
C THR A 634 -27.60 -65.38 -25.80
N ASP A 635 -27.21 -65.43 -24.53
CA ASP A 635 -27.23 -66.64 -23.72
C ASP A 635 -28.50 -66.65 -22.86
N ALA A 636 -29.21 -67.78 -22.87
CA ALA A 636 -30.39 -67.98 -22.04
C ALA A 636 -29.98 -68.34 -20.60
N THR A 637 -30.75 -67.88 -19.61
CA THR A 637 -30.56 -68.26 -18.20
C THR A 637 -31.51 -69.38 -17.79
N THR A 638 -31.03 -70.33 -17.01
CA THR A 638 -31.87 -71.39 -16.43
C THR A 638 -32.65 -70.89 -15.21
N ALA A 639 -33.94 -71.20 -15.16
CA ALA A 639 -34.82 -70.88 -14.04
C ALA A 639 -35.68 -72.11 -13.63
N ASP A 640 -36.00 -72.22 -12.33
CA ASP A 640 -36.78 -73.32 -11.78
C ASP A 640 -38.25 -73.28 -12.25
N ILE A 641 -38.83 -74.42 -12.62
CA ILE A 641 -40.27 -74.56 -12.87
C ILE A 641 -40.94 -75.08 -11.58
N THR A 642 -41.97 -74.37 -11.12
CA THR A 642 -42.86 -74.84 -10.04
C THR A 642 -44.18 -75.31 -10.64
N TRP A 643 -44.46 -76.60 -10.53
CA TRP A 643 -45.73 -77.21 -10.96
C TRP A 643 -46.78 -77.15 -9.84
N PRO A 644 -48.06 -76.90 -10.16
CA PRO A 644 -49.11 -76.79 -9.16
C PRO A 644 -49.40 -78.14 -8.46
N GLN A 645 -50.17 -78.07 -7.37
CA GLN A 645 -50.77 -79.25 -6.77
C GLN A 645 -51.92 -79.76 -7.65
N LEU A 646 -52.07 -81.09 -7.74
CA LEU A 646 -53.16 -81.69 -8.51
C LEU A 646 -54.50 -81.44 -7.80
N THR A 647 -55.50 -81.03 -8.57
CA THR A 647 -56.90 -80.96 -8.09
C THR A 647 -57.46 -82.37 -7.88
N ALA A 648 -58.46 -82.50 -7.01
CA ALA A 648 -59.11 -83.78 -6.74
C ALA A 648 -59.67 -84.46 -8.02
N GLU A 649 -60.09 -83.68 -9.02
CA GLU A 649 -60.58 -84.22 -10.29
C GLU A 649 -59.45 -84.72 -11.19
N GLN A 650 -58.33 -83.99 -11.27
CA GLN A 650 -57.13 -84.47 -11.98
C GLN A 650 -56.59 -85.77 -11.37
N LYS A 651 -56.61 -85.89 -10.04
CA LYS A 651 -56.23 -87.15 -9.35
C LYS A 651 -57.14 -88.32 -9.71
N LYS A 652 -58.46 -88.12 -9.79
CA LYS A 652 -59.38 -89.15 -10.29
C LYS A 652 -59.07 -89.54 -11.73
N ILE A 653 -58.75 -88.58 -12.61
CA ILE A 653 -58.38 -88.87 -14.01
C ILE A 653 -57.14 -89.78 -14.08
N LEU A 654 -56.16 -89.61 -13.17
CA LEU A 654 -54.99 -90.50 -13.06
C LEU A 654 -55.31 -91.95 -12.64
N GLN A 655 -56.45 -92.18 -12.00
CA GLN A 655 -56.88 -93.52 -11.55
C GLN A 655 -57.90 -94.16 -12.50
N LYS A 656 -58.62 -93.33 -13.27
CA LYS A 656 -59.79 -93.69 -14.06
C LYS A 656 -59.46 -94.75 -15.11
N ARG A 657 -60.28 -95.81 -15.16
CA ARG A 657 -60.10 -96.97 -16.04
C ARG A 657 -60.11 -96.59 -17.53
N GLU A 658 -60.97 -95.66 -17.94
CA GLU A 658 -61.03 -95.15 -19.32
C GLU A 658 -59.87 -94.20 -19.66
N GLY A 659 -59.00 -93.87 -18.71
CA GLY A 659 -57.98 -92.84 -18.84
C GLY A 659 -58.59 -91.43 -18.95
N GLY A 660 -57.85 -90.54 -19.61
CA GLY A 660 -58.26 -89.15 -19.85
C GLY A 660 -57.07 -88.24 -20.08
N SER A 661 -57.32 -86.92 -20.13
CA SER A 661 -56.27 -85.92 -20.27
C SER A 661 -56.58 -84.65 -19.49
N PHE A 662 -55.53 -83.94 -19.09
CA PHE A 662 -55.61 -82.61 -18.48
C PHE A 662 -54.30 -81.85 -18.63
N ASP A 663 -54.35 -80.53 -18.51
CA ASP A 663 -53.16 -79.69 -18.55
C ASP A 663 -52.72 -79.29 -17.14
N LEU A 664 -51.40 -79.17 -16.95
CA LEU A 664 -50.79 -78.46 -15.83
C LEU A 664 -50.05 -77.24 -16.36
N THR A 665 -50.19 -76.10 -15.69
CA THR A 665 -49.45 -74.87 -16.02
C THR A 665 -48.46 -74.56 -14.92
N GLY A 666 -47.16 -74.76 -15.20
CA GLY A 666 -46.06 -74.45 -14.30
C GLY A 666 -45.64 -72.99 -14.36
N THR A 667 -45.34 -72.40 -13.21
CA THR A 667 -44.78 -71.04 -13.11
C THR A 667 -43.26 -71.09 -13.12
N VAL A 668 -42.61 -70.25 -13.92
CA VAL A 668 -41.15 -70.18 -13.99
C VAL A 668 -40.64 -69.10 -13.04
N LYS A 669 -39.69 -69.46 -12.18
CA LYS A 669 -39.18 -68.58 -11.11
C LYS A 669 -38.50 -67.33 -11.69
N GLY A 670 -38.90 -66.16 -11.21
CA GLY A 670 -38.32 -64.87 -11.60
C GLY A 670 -38.92 -64.23 -12.87
N VAL A 671 -39.86 -64.89 -13.55
CA VAL A 671 -40.52 -64.36 -14.77
C VAL A 671 -42.04 -64.54 -14.70
N GLN A 672 -42.78 -63.78 -15.50
CA GLN A 672 -44.26 -63.89 -15.56
C GLN A 672 -44.75 -64.99 -16.51
N ASN A 673 -43.90 -65.41 -17.44
CA ASN A 673 -44.19 -66.47 -18.39
C ASN A 673 -44.36 -67.83 -17.69
N LYS A 674 -45.20 -68.68 -18.28
CA LYS A 674 -45.54 -70.00 -17.77
C LYS A 674 -45.24 -71.06 -18.84
N VAL A 675 -45.15 -72.31 -18.39
CA VAL A 675 -44.98 -73.50 -19.24
C VAL A 675 -46.14 -74.45 -19.02
N THR A 676 -46.50 -75.25 -20.03
CA THR A 676 -47.63 -76.19 -19.97
C THR A 676 -47.15 -77.62 -20.12
N ALA A 677 -47.70 -78.54 -19.33
CA ALA A 677 -47.54 -79.98 -19.52
C ALA A 677 -48.92 -80.58 -19.84
N HIS A 678 -49.06 -81.13 -21.04
CA HIS A 678 -50.24 -81.85 -21.49
C HIS A 678 -50.15 -83.29 -21.00
N ILE A 679 -51.01 -83.66 -20.04
CA ILE A 679 -50.97 -84.97 -19.39
C ILE A 679 -51.97 -85.89 -20.08
N THR A 680 -51.49 -87.05 -20.54
CA THR A 680 -52.33 -88.12 -21.11
C THR A 680 -52.25 -89.36 -20.23
N VAL A 681 -53.41 -89.84 -19.77
CA VAL A 681 -53.55 -91.07 -18.98
C VAL A 681 -54.04 -92.19 -19.89
N GLN A 682 -53.23 -93.22 -20.04
CA GLN A 682 -53.58 -94.40 -20.84
C GLN A 682 -54.69 -95.22 -20.15
N PRO A 683 -55.71 -95.70 -20.89
CA PRO A 683 -56.74 -96.59 -20.35
C PRO A 683 -56.15 -97.87 -19.77
N ALA A 684 -56.80 -98.41 -18.73
CA ALA A 684 -56.45 -99.70 -18.15
C ALA A 684 -57.07 -100.87 -18.94
N THR A 685 -56.28 -101.92 -19.17
CA THR A 685 -56.70 -103.14 -19.89
C THR A 685 -57.10 -104.24 -18.91
N ILE A 686 -57.77 -105.30 -19.37
CA ILE A 686 -58.04 -106.46 -18.52
C ILE A 686 -56.71 -107.16 -18.20
N ALA A 687 -56.43 -107.39 -16.92
CA ALA A 687 -55.26 -108.11 -16.43
C ALA A 687 -55.57 -109.60 -16.20
N SER A 688 -56.74 -109.94 -15.66
CA SER A 688 -57.17 -111.33 -15.43
C SER A 688 -58.70 -111.46 -15.36
N ILE A 689 -59.20 -112.68 -15.54
CA ILE A 689 -60.62 -113.06 -15.36
C ILE A 689 -60.66 -114.31 -14.47
N ALA A 690 -61.61 -114.35 -13.53
CA ALA A 690 -61.80 -115.53 -12.68
C ALA A 690 -62.53 -116.67 -13.43
N ASN A 691 -62.20 -117.93 -13.12
CA ASN A 691 -62.93 -119.10 -13.61
C ASN A 691 -64.37 -119.15 -13.06
N ALA A 692 -65.26 -119.85 -13.76
CA ALA A 692 -66.63 -120.06 -13.32
C ALA A 692 -66.74 -121.18 -12.26
N GLU A 693 -67.80 -121.12 -11.46
CA GLU A 693 -68.16 -122.21 -10.54
C GLU A 693 -68.70 -123.42 -11.32
N ALA A 694 -68.36 -124.63 -10.88
CA ALA A 694 -68.73 -125.88 -11.57
C ALA A 694 -70.23 -126.23 -11.40
N ILE A 695 -70.79 -126.95 -12.37
CA ILE A 695 -72.21 -127.31 -12.44
C ILE A 695 -72.37 -128.84 -12.49
N THR A 696 -73.33 -129.41 -11.76
CA THR A 696 -73.61 -130.86 -11.77
C THR A 696 -75.00 -131.17 -12.35
N VAL A 697 -75.11 -132.21 -13.18
CA VAL A 697 -76.31 -132.60 -13.94
C VAL A 697 -76.48 -134.12 -13.92
N VAL A 698 -77.71 -134.61 -13.69
CA VAL A 698 -78.02 -136.06 -13.72
C VAL A 698 -78.55 -136.47 -15.09
N ILE A 699 -78.10 -137.61 -15.62
CA ILE A 699 -78.52 -138.14 -16.93
C ILE A 699 -80.04 -138.32 -16.97
N GLY A 700 -80.66 -137.79 -18.02
CA GLY A 700 -82.11 -137.77 -18.21
C GLY A 700 -82.82 -136.51 -17.68
N THR A 701 -82.10 -135.57 -17.06
CA THR A 701 -82.65 -134.26 -16.65
C THR A 701 -82.41 -133.16 -17.70
N ALA A 702 -82.95 -131.96 -17.48
CA ALA A 702 -82.80 -130.83 -18.40
C ALA A 702 -81.38 -130.22 -18.39
N LYS A 703 -80.93 -129.70 -19.53
CA LYS A 703 -79.62 -129.02 -19.65
C LYS A 703 -79.55 -127.77 -18.75
N PRO A 704 -78.40 -127.49 -18.09
CA PRO A 704 -78.22 -126.31 -17.25
C PRO A 704 -78.06 -125.03 -18.08
N THR A 705 -78.32 -123.87 -17.46
CA THR A 705 -78.02 -122.55 -18.04
C THR A 705 -76.61 -122.13 -17.66
N LEU A 706 -75.78 -121.75 -18.64
CA LEU A 706 -74.39 -121.33 -18.41
C LEU A 706 -74.32 -119.83 -18.00
N PRO A 707 -73.36 -119.42 -17.15
CA PRO A 707 -73.18 -118.01 -16.79
C PRO A 707 -72.74 -117.18 -18.00
N THR A 708 -73.26 -115.96 -18.15
CA THR A 708 -72.97 -115.09 -19.31
C THR A 708 -71.98 -113.96 -19.01
N THR A 709 -71.54 -113.83 -17.75
CA THR A 709 -70.55 -112.86 -17.29
C THR A 709 -69.60 -113.47 -16.26
N LEU A 710 -68.37 -113.00 -16.21
CA LEU A 710 -67.37 -113.33 -15.19
C LEU A 710 -66.68 -112.07 -14.68
N LYS A 711 -66.19 -112.10 -13.45
CA LYS A 711 -65.50 -110.96 -12.84
C LYS A 711 -64.07 -110.85 -13.37
N ALA A 712 -63.74 -109.70 -13.96
CA ALA A 712 -62.41 -109.34 -14.44
C ALA A 712 -61.73 -108.34 -13.50
N THR A 713 -60.40 -108.41 -13.43
CA THR A 713 -59.53 -107.41 -12.79
C THR A 713 -58.74 -106.67 -13.87
N TYR A 714 -58.66 -105.33 -13.77
CA TYR A 714 -57.97 -104.46 -14.73
C TYR A 714 -56.56 -104.10 -14.27
N THR A 715 -55.71 -103.61 -15.17
CA THR A 715 -54.30 -103.25 -14.88
C THR A 715 -54.14 -102.10 -13.90
N ASN A 716 -55.18 -101.28 -13.69
CA ASN A 716 -55.20 -100.29 -12.62
C ASN A 716 -55.62 -100.88 -11.26
N GLY A 717 -56.13 -102.11 -11.20
CA GLY A 717 -56.65 -102.77 -10.00
C GLY A 717 -58.18 -102.70 -9.83
N ASP A 718 -58.89 -102.04 -10.74
CA ASP A 718 -60.36 -102.00 -10.76
C ASP A 718 -60.94 -103.39 -11.13
N THR A 719 -62.19 -103.67 -10.74
CA THR A 719 -62.86 -104.94 -11.08
C THR A 719 -64.26 -104.72 -11.63
N ALA A 720 -64.60 -105.39 -12.74
CA ALA A 720 -65.92 -105.31 -13.36
C ALA A 720 -66.32 -106.66 -13.96
N ASP A 721 -67.63 -106.89 -14.06
CA ASP A 721 -68.16 -108.06 -14.77
C ASP A 721 -68.01 -107.86 -16.29
N VAL A 722 -67.38 -108.82 -16.96
CA VAL A 722 -67.20 -108.86 -18.40
C VAL A 722 -68.01 -110.00 -18.98
N LYS A 723 -68.56 -109.80 -20.18
CA LYS A 723 -69.32 -110.83 -20.88
C LYS A 723 -68.41 -111.98 -21.29
N VAL A 724 -68.80 -113.21 -20.96
CA VAL A 724 -68.11 -114.44 -21.38
C VAL A 724 -68.97 -115.21 -22.37
N VAL A 725 -68.33 -115.84 -23.35
CA VAL A 725 -68.93 -116.79 -24.29
C VAL A 725 -68.21 -118.13 -24.16
N TRP A 726 -68.94 -119.19 -23.86
CA TRP A 726 -68.39 -120.54 -23.70
C TRP A 726 -68.26 -121.26 -25.04
N ALA A 727 -67.05 -121.62 -25.42
CA ALA A 727 -66.78 -122.50 -26.55
C ALA A 727 -67.25 -123.93 -26.23
N ASN A 728 -67.65 -124.67 -27.28
CA ASN A 728 -67.99 -126.10 -27.21
C ASN A 728 -69.15 -126.49 -26.26
N ALA A 729 -70.01 -125.54 -25.85
CA ALA A 729 -71.16 -125.83 -24.98
C ALA A 729 -72.11 -126.93 -25.51
N ASP A 730 -72.24 -127.05 -26.85
CA ASP A 730 -73.04 -128.09 -27.50
C ASP A 730 -72.37 -129.47 -27.52
N ALA A 731 -71.06 -129.57 -27.25
CA ALA A 731 -70.30 -130.82 -27.23
C ALA A 731 -70.42 -131.60 -25.90
N VAL A 732 -71.10 -131.03 -24.90
CA VAL A 732 -71.37 -131.68 -23.62
C VAL A 732 -72.44 -132.75 -23.81
N ASP A 733 -72.06 -134.01 -23.66
CA ASP A 733 -72.97 -135.15 -23.77
C ASP A 733 -73.63 -135.44 -22.42
N TYR A 734 -74.78 -134.80 -22.21
CA TYR A 734 -75.65 -135.00 -21.04
C TYR A 734 -76.28 -136.40 -20.94
N THR A 735 -76.01 -137.31 -21.89
CA THR A 735 -76.43 -138.72 -21.84
C THR A 735 -75.32 -139.67 -21.36
N LYS A 736 -74.11 -139.17 -21.16
CA LYS A 736 -72.94 -139.96 -20.76
C LYS A 736 -72.22 -139.33 -19.56
N ALA A 737 -72.03 -140.13 -18.51
CA ALA A 737 -71.39 -139.67 -17.29
C ALA A 737 -69.91 -139.30 -17.53
N GLY A 738 -69.47 -138.22 -16.90
CA GLY A 738 -68.14 -137.66 -17.06
C GLY A 738 -68.08 -136.15 -16.80
N ASP A 739 -66.85 -135.64 -16.74
CA ASP A 739 -66.56 -134.21 -16.54
C ASP A 739 -66.24 -133.55 -17.87
N TYR A 740 -66.91 -132.44 -18.17
CA TYR A 740 -66.76 -131.67 -19.41
C TYR A 740 -66.31 -130.25 -19.07
N THR A 741 -65.12 -129.85 -19.50
CA THR A 741 -64.61 -128.48 -19.32
C THR A 741 -64.88 -127.64 -20.56
N LEU A 742 -65.49 -126.47 -20.36
CA LEU A 742 -65.72 -125.44 -21.36
C LEU A 742 -64.70 -124.31 -21.17
N GLU A 743 -64.16 -123.79 -22.27
CA GLU A 743 -63.30 -122.61 -22.28
C GLU A 743 -64.12 -121.37 -22.64
N GLY A 744 -63.93 -120.30 -21.89
CA GLY A 744 -64.62 -119.03 -22.06
C GLY A 744 -63.76 -118.01 -22.82
N SER A 745 -64.40 -117.18 -23.63
CA SER A 745 -63.78 -116.01 -24.27
C SER A 745 -64.49 -114.73 -23.84
N ALA A 746 -63.72 -113.67 -23.59
CA ALA A 746 -64.22 -112.36 -23.20
C ALA A 746 -63.58 -111.26 -24.07
N GLU A 747 -64.39 -110.30 -24.52
CA GLU A 747 -63.95 -109.24 -25.42
C GLU A 747 -62.92 -108.31 -24.74
N GLY A 748 -61.82 -108.02 -25.46
CA GLY A 748 -60.74 -107.16 -24.98
C GLY A 748 -59.76 -107.83 -23.99
N TYR A 749 -59.89 -109.13 -23.73
CA TYR A 749 -58.92 -109.91 -22.95
C TYR A 749 -58.13 -110.87 -23.84
N THR A 750 -56.81 -110.92 -23.64
CA THR A 750 -55.87 -111.74 -24.43
C THR A 750 -54.99 -112.65 -23.55
N GLY A 751 -55.42 -112.90 -22.32
CA GLY A 751 -54.75 -113.82 -21.38
C GLY A 751 -55.31 -115.25 -21.46
N GLU A 752 -55.07 -116.02 -20.41
CA GLU A 752 -55.53 -117.42 -20.31
C GLU A 752 -57.06 -117.50 -20.23
N ALA A 753 -57.68 -118.34 -21.06
CA ALA A 753 -59.13 -118.46 -21.14
C ALA A 753 -59.74 -118.94 -19.81
N PRO A 754 -60.74 -118.24 -19.22
CA PRO A 754 -61.43 -118.72 -18.03
C PRO A 754 -62.18 -120.03 -18.34
N THR A 755 -62.29 -120.93 -17.36
CA THR A 755 -62.91 -122.26 -17.55
C THR A 755 -64.19 -122.47 -16.74
N LEU A 756 -65.03 -123.41 -17.19
CA LEU A 756 -66.24 -123.89 -16.53
C LEU A 756 -66.31 -125.42 -16.62
N THR A 757 -66.43 -126.13 -15.50
CA THR A 757 -66.59 -127.60 -15.47
C THR A 757 -68.05 -127.99 -15.30
N ILE A 758 -68.52 -128.95 -16.11
CA ILE A 758 -69.85 -129.56 -16.00
C ILE A 758 -69.69 -131.06 -15.70
N HIS A 759 -70.22 -131.50 -14.56
CA HIS A 759 -70.22 -132.88 -14.10
C HIS A 759 -71.53 -133.58 -14.49
N VAL A 760 -71.48 -134.63 -15.32
CA VAL A 760 -72.65 -135.43 -15.72
C VAL A 760 -72.60 -136.79 -15.00
N VAL A 761 -73.69 -137.22 -14.37
CA VAL A 761 -73.72 -138.44 -13.52
C VAL A 761 -74.90 -139.37 -13.79
N GLU A 762 -74.74 -140.68 -13.54
CA GLU A 762 -75.75 -141.72 -13.78
C GLU A 762 -76.93 -141.70 -12.78
N PRO A 763 -78.14 -142.15 -13.19
CA PRO A 763 -79.27 -142.35 -12.28
C PRO A 763 -79.12 -143.63 -11.45
N THR A 764 -79.67 -143.62 -10.24
CA THR A 764 -79.53 -144.69 -9.24
C THR A 764 -80.89 -145.26 -8.85
N LEU A 765 -80.96 -146.57 -8.59
CA LEU A 765 -82.18 -147.26 -8.14
C LEU A 765 -82.64 -146.75 -6.75
N GLU A 766 -83.95 -146.54 -6.57
CA GLU A 766 -84.57 -146.08 -5.33
C GLU A 766 -85.50 -147.12 -4.67
N LYS A 767 -86.30 -147.89 -5.45
CA LYS A 767 -87.30 -148.84 -4.90
C LYS A 767 -87.62 -149.99 -5.87
N HIS A 768 -88.09 -151.14 -5.36
CA HIS A 768 -88.76 -152.21 -6.13
C HIS A 768 -89.91 -152.90 -5.37
N ASP A 769 -90.74 -153.70 -6.05
CA ASP A 769 -91.81 -154.55 -5.46
C ASP A 769 -91.29 -155.91 -4.97
N THR A 770 -91.88 -156.48 -3.91
CA THR A 770 -91.33 -157.66 -3.19
C THR A 770 -92.32 -158.79 -2.83
N GLU A 771 -93.62 -158.52 -2.64
CA GLU A 771 -94.56 -159.52 -2.10
C GLU A 771 -95.99 -159.41 -2.68
N TYR A 772 -96.70 -160.53 -2.76
CA TYR A 772 -98.10 -160.66 -3.17
C TYR A 772 -98.87 -161.65 -2.28
N THR A 773 -100.20 -161.59 -2.29
CA THR A 773 -101.09 -162.52 -1.55
C THR A 773 -102.17 -163.08 -2.48
N VAL A 774 -102.43 -164.39 -2.38
CA VAL A 774 -103.32 -165.15 -3.28
C VAL A 774 -104.17 -166.15 -2.47
N THR A 775 -105.38 -166.47 -2.94
CA THR A 775 -106.25 -167.47 -2.31
C THR A 775 -106.90 -168.37 -3.35
N THR A 776 -106.95 -169.68 -3.10
CA THR A 776 -107.57 -170.69 -3.97
C THR A 776 -108.49 -171.65 -3.19
N LYS A 777 -109.23 -172.49 -3.91
CA LYS A 777 -110.06 -173.57 -3.34
C LYS A 777 -109.30 -174.91 -3.34
N PRO A 778 -109.59 -175.84 -2.41
CA PRO A 778 -109.02 -177.18 -2.40
C PRO A 778 -109.22 -177.89 -3.74
N GLY A 779 -108.14 -178.41 -4.29
CA GLY A 779 -108.08 -179.04 -5.61
C GLY A 779 -107.99 -178.07 -6.81
N VAL A 780 -107.96 -176.76 -6.58
CA VAL A 780 -107.81 -175.73 -7.65
C VAL A 780 -106.44 -175.07 -7.52
N ALA A 781 -105.66 -175.09 -8.60
CA ALA A 781 -104.36 -174.42 -8.63
C ALA A 781 -104.50 -172.90 -8.45
N PRO A 782 -103.64 -172.23 -7.65
CA PRO A 782 -103.69 -170.78 -7.48
C PRO A 782 -103.21 -170.03 -8.74
N THR A 783 -103.79 -168.86 -9.01
CA THR A 783 -103.33 -167.94 -10.05
C THR A 783 -102.46 -166.85 -9.42
N LEU A 784 -101.19 -166.74 -9.84
CA LEU A 784 -100.23 -165.75 -9.35
C LEU A 784 -100.13 -164.54 -10.32
N PRO A 785 -99.72 -163.34 -9.86
CA PRO A 785 -99.67 -162.14 -10.70
C PRO A 785 -98.44 -162.07 -11.62
N ASP A 786 -98.58 -161.41 -12.77
CA ASP A 786 -97.63 -161.56 -13.89
C ASP A 786 -96.41 -160.62 -13.88
N THR A 787 -96.41 -159.49 -13.14
CA THR A 787 -95.39 -158.41 -13.27
C THR A 787 -95.12 -157.62 -11.99
N ALA A 788 -93.89 -157.12 -11.81
CA ALA A 788 -93.43 -156.26 -10.71
C ALA A 788 -92.58 -155.05 -11.21
N SER A 789 -92.37 -154.02 -10.38
CA SER A 789 -91.81 -152.71 -10.78
C SER A 789 -90.63 -152.17 -9.95
N THR A 790 -89.90 -151.18 -10.50
CA THR A 790 -88.76 -150.46 -9.90
C THR A 790 -88.81 -148.94 -10.15
N THR A 791 -88.22 -148.09 -9.31
CA THR A 791 -88.14 -146.62 -9.46
C THR A 791 -86.70 -146.07 -9.27
N TRP A 792 -86.31 -144.99 -9.96
CA TRP A 792 -84.94 -144.48 -10.10
C TRP A 792 -84.82 -142.95 -9.91
N SER A 793 -83.63 -142.44 -9.55
CA SER A 793 -83.39 -141.04 -9.15
C SER A 793 -83.47 -139.97 -10.26
N ASN A 794 -83.66 -140.36 -11.51
CA ASN A 794 -84.10 -139.48 -12.60
C ASN A 794 -85.64 -139.39 -12.72
N GLY A 795 -86.37 -140.00 -11.78
CA GLY A 795 -87.84 -140.05 -11.74
C GLY A 795 -88.49 -141.16 -12.58
N GLN A 796 -87.72 -142.08 -13.17
CA GLN A 796 -88.27 -143.15 -14.00
C GLN A 796 -88.76 -144.35 -13.18
N THR A 797 -89.87 -144.97 -13.61
CA THR A 797 -90.38 -146.26 -13.10
C THR A 797 -90.43 -147.28 -14.23
N LEU A 798 -89.96 -148.50 -13.98
CA LEU A 798 -89.81 -149.58 -14.96
C LEU A 798 -90.44 -150.88 -14.44
N THR A 799 -91.09 -151.65 -15.31
CA THR A 799 -91.88 -152.86 -14.96
C THR A 799 -91.39 -154.09 -15.75
N ALA A 800 -91.35 -155.27 -15.12
CA ALA A 800 -90.91 -156.53 -15.76
C ALA A 800 -91.75 -157.74 -15.30
N PRO A 801 -91.80 -158.83 -16.11
CA PRO A 801 -92.56 -160.03 -15.79
C PRO A 801 -91.93 -160.88 -14.68
N ILE A 802 -92.78 -161.55 -13.90
CA ILE A 802 -92.37 -162.45 -12.81
C ILE A 802 -92.38 -163.90 -13.30
N SER A 803 -91.30 -164.64 -13.01
CA SER A 803 -91.23 -166.09 -13.19
C SER A 803 -91.44 -166.79 -11.84
N TRP A 804 -92.58 -167.45 -11.66
CA TRP A 804 -92.94 -168.18 -10.42
C TRP A 804 -92.49 -169.65 -10.43
N ASN A 805 -92.23 -170.20 -9.25
CA ASN A 805 -91.96 -171.63 -9.05
C ASN A 805 -93.23 -172.50 -9.23
N GLU A 806 -93.03 -173.76 -9.64
CA GLU A 806 -94.12 -174.73 -9.82
C GLU A 806 -94.81 -175.07 -8.49
N ILE A 807 -96.16 -175.10 -8.50
CA ILE A 807 -96.98 -175.36 -7.32
C ILE A 807 -97.48 -176.81 -7.36
N PRO A 808 -96.99 -177.70 -6.47
CA PRO A 808 -97.40 -179.11 -6.50
C PRO A 808 -98.85 -179.28 -6.03
N ALA A 809 -99.55 -180.25 -6.62
CA ALA A 809 -101.00 -180.38 -6.50
C ALA A 809 -101.49 -180.77 -5.09
N ASP A 810 -100.64 -181.35 -4.26
CA ASP A 810 -100.92 -181.70 -2.86
C ASP A 810 -100.94 -180.47 -1.94
N ALA A 811 -100.12 -179.45 -2.23
CA ALA A 811 -100.06 -178.20 -1.45
C ALA A 811 -101.41 -177.45 -1.40
N TYR A 812 -102.23 -177.57 -2.46
CA TYR A 812 -103.59 -177.05 -2.51
C TYR A 812 -104.68 -178.14 -2.51
N ALA A 813 -104.37 -179.39 -2.19
CA ALA A 813 -105.38 -180.46 -2.12
C ALA A 813 -106.25 -180.40 -0.86
N LYS A 814 -105.76 -179.80 0.24
CA LYS A 814 -106.43 -179.79 1.55
C LYS A 814 -106.93 -178.41 1.94
N ASP A 815 -108.15 -178.37 2.47
CA ASP A 815 -108.72 -177.19 3.15
C ASP A 815 -107.84 -176.74 4.33
N GLY A 816 -107.73 -175.42 4.50
CA GLY A 816 -106.93 -174.80 5.56
C GLY A 816 -105.42 -174.75 5.32
N SER A 817 -104.93 -175.15 4.14
CA SER A 817 -103.50 -175.14 3.82
C SER A 817 -103.01 -173.73 3.44
N THR A 818 -101.79 -173.38 3.84
CA THR A 818 -101.11 -172.13 3.44
C THR A 818 -99.67 -172.43 3.04
N PHE A 819 -99.19 -171.83 1.96
CA PHE A 819 -97.81 -171.99 1.47
C PHE A 819 -97.37 -170.79 0.64
N ASP A 820 -96.06 -170.61 0.50
CA ASP A 820 -95.47 -169.52 -0.27
C ASP A 820 -94.92 -170.03 -1.60
N VAL A 821 -95.05 -169.22 -2.64
CA VAL A 821 -94.45 -169.45 -3.96
C VAL A 821 -93.45 -168.34 -4.22
N ALA A 822 -92.17 -168.68 -4.29
CA ALA A 822 -91.15 -167.74 -4.71
C ALA A 822 -91.16 -167.56 -6.23
N GLY A 823 -90.77 -166.37 -6.68
CA GLY A 823 -90.51 -166.03 -8.07
C GLY A 823 -89.47 -164.93 -8.18
N THR A 824 -89.08 -164.57 -9.40
CA THR A 824 -88.09 -163.52 -9.67
C THR A 824 -88.45 -162.69 -10.89
N TYR A 825 -87.95 -161.45 -10.96
CA TYR A 825 -88.06 -160.57 -12.13
C TYR A 825 -86.77 -159.74 -12.31
N THR A 826 -86.50 -159.28 -13.53
CA THR A 826 -85.25 -158.55 -13.85
C THR A 826 -85.53 -157.22 -14.54
N VAL A 827 -84.96 -156.12 -14.04
CA VAL A 827 -84.99 -154.79 -14.66
C VAL A 827 -83.56 -154.28 -14.81
N ASN A 828 -83.20 -153.74 -15.98
CA ASN A 828 -81.86 -153.21 -16.28
C ASN A 828 -80.70 -154.17 -15.93
N GLY A 829 -80.91 -155.48 -16.07
CA GLY A 829 -79.92 -156.52 -15.76
C GLY A 829 -79.75 -156.86 -14.28
N GLN A 830 -80.44 -156.16 -13.38
CA GLN A 830 -80.54 -156.50 -11.96
C GLN A 830 -81.77 -157.37 -11.71
N THR A 831 -81.57 -158.53 -11.08
CA THR A 831 -82.65 -159.45 -10.69
C THR A 831 -83.11 -159.18 -9.27
N PHE A 832 -84.43 -159.24 -9.07
CA PHE A 832 -85.13 -159.01 -7.82
C PHE A 832 -85.98 -160.24 -7.49
N ASP A 833 -85.94 -160.65 -6.23
CA ASP A 833 -86.76 -161.75 -5.70
C ASP A 833 -88.14 -161.24 -5.29
N VAL A 834 -89.15 -162.10 -5.41
CA VAL A 834 -90.55 -161.78 -5.07
C VAL A 834 -91.29 -163.02 -4.55
N VAL A 835 -92.21 -162.86 -3.59
CA VAL A 835 -92.93 -163.98 -2.97
C VAL A 835 -94.45 -163.80 -3.07
N ALA A 836 -95.18 -164.86 -3.42
CA ALA A 836 -96.63 -164.92 -3.35
C ALA A 836 -97.10 -165.86 -2.24
N HIS A 837 -97.73 -165.30 -1.21
CA HIS A 837 -98.30 -166.05 -0.09
C HIS A 837 -99.69 -166.59 -0.45
N VAL A 838 -99.86 -167.91 -0.46
CA VAL A 838 -101.07 -168.60 -0.95
C VAL A 838 -101.85 -169.25 0.19
N THR A 839 -103.18 -169.08 0.21
CA THR A 839 -104.10 -169.74 1.14
C THR A 839 -105.15 -170.60 0.42
N VAL A 840 -105.53 -171.75 0.99
CA VAL A 840 -106.39 -172.77 0.36
C VAL A 840 -107.62 -173.05 1.24
N LYS A 841 -108.86 -172.88 0.73
CA LYS A 841 -110.08 -172.96 1.57
C LYS A 841 -111.37 -173.52 0.90
N ALA A 842 -112.05 -174.48 1.55
CA ALA A 842 -113.32 -175.10 1.10
C ALA A 842 -114.58 -174.47 1.71
N ASP A 843 -115.74 -174.74 1.08
CA ASP A 843 -117.02 -174.07 1.34
C ASP A 843 -117.93 -174.81 2.34
N ALA A 844 -118.61 -174.05 3.21
CA ALA A 844 -119.69 -174.51 4.09
C ALA A 844 -120.98 -173.67 3.88
N THR A 845 -122.15 -174.32 3.95
CA THR A 845 -123.48 -173.70 3.74
C THR A 845 -124.07 -173.05 5.01
N PRO A 846 -125.06 -172.13 4.88
CA PRO A 846 -124.99 -170.85 5.61
C PRO A 846 -126.01 -170.62 6.74
N THR A 847 -125.66 -169.72 7.68
CA THR A 847 -126.58 -168.86 8.45
C THR A 847 -125.92 -167.52 8.83
N PRO A 848 -126.68 -166.43 9.07
CA PRO A 848 -126.14 -165.08 9.23
C PRO A 848 -125.97 -164.59 10.68
N ASN A 849 -124.90 -163.81 10.93
CA ASN A 849 -124.69 -162.94 12.11
C ASN A 849 -124.51 -163.70 13.47
N PRO A 850 -124.10 -163.09 14.61
CA PRO A 850 -123.33 -161.86 14.85
C PRO A 850 -122.07 -162.05 15.75
N SER A 851 -121.12 -161.09 15.77
CA SER A 851 -120.38 -160.68 17.01
C SER A 851 -119.37 -159.52 16.81
N GLN A 852 -119.61 -158.40 17.50
CA GLN A 852 -118.58 -157.46 18.04
C GLN A 852 -117.86 -158.13 19.23
N PRO A 853 -116.73 -157.60 19.81
CA PRO A 853 -116.14 -156.24 19.76
C PRO A 853 -114.61 -156.26 19.39
N SER A 854 -113.74 -155.22 19.47
CA SER A 854 -113.70 -153.99 20.28
C SER A 854 -112.81 -152.86 19.69
N LYS A 855 -113.22 -151.60 19.94
CA LYS A 855 -112.47 -150.32 20.08
C LYS A 855 -111.32 -150.44 21.15
N PRO A 856 -110.29 -149.56 21.35
CA PRO A 856 -110.05 -148.11 21.02
C PRO A 856 -108.71 -147.78 20.29
N SER A 857 -108.22 -146.54 20.05
CA SER A 857 -108.67 -145.12 20.22
C SER A 857 -107.78 -144.16 19.39
N ASP A 858 -108.32 -142.95 19.11
CA ASP A 858 -107.77 -141.57 19.28
C ASP A 858 -106.33 -141.40 19.86
N PRO A 859 -105.62 -140.24 19.69
CA PRO A 859 -106.03 -138.92 19.15
C PRO A 859 -104.99 -138.32 18.15
N SER A 860 -104.75 -137.01 17.88
CA SER A 860 -105.33 -135.71 18.29
C SER A 860 -105.11 -134.60 17.21
N THR A 861 -105.76 -133.44 17.37
CA THR A 861 -105.30 -132.09 16.92
C THR A 861 -104.46 -131.44 18.07
N PRO A 862 -104.34 -130.11 18.36
CA PRO A 862 -104.53 -128.85 17.62
C PRO A 862 -103.41 -127.76 17.86
N SER A 863 -103.63 -126.56 17.28
CA SER A 863 -103.40 -125.18 17.77
C SER A 863 -102.50 -124.84 19.00
N GLY A 864 -101.75 -123.72 18.89
CA GLY A 864 -101.12 -122.95 19.99
C GLY A 864 -99.73 -122.41 19.58
N SER A 865 -99.28 -121.16 19.73
CA SER A 865 -99.49 -120.03 20.67
C SER A 865 -98.27 -119.78 21.59
N ASN A 866 -97.81 -118.52 21.60
CA ASN A 866 -97.00 -117.83 22.63
C ASN A 866 -95.52 -118.21 22.93
N ASN A 867 -94.73 -117.12 23.01
CA ASN A 867 -93.64 -116.82 23.96
C ASN A 867 -92.39 -117.73 24.09
N ALA A 868 -91.24 -117.25 24.60
CA ALA A 868 -90.64 -115.90 24.61
C ALA A 868 -89.26 -115.96 25.32
N SER A 869 -88.49 -114.89 25.13
CA SER A 869 -87.63 -114.26 26.16
C SER A 869 -86.28 -114.88 26.54
N GLY A 870 -85.27 -114.01 26.51
CA GLY A 870 -84.05 -114.09 27.30
C GLY A 870 -82.85 -113.44 26.59
N SER A 871 -82.31 -112.28 26.99
CA SER A 871 -82.71 -111.39 28.10
C SER A 871 -82.01 -110.01 27.97
N ASN A 872 -82.73 -108.92 28.28
CA ASN A 872 -82.27 -107.69 28.99
C ASN A 872 -81.10 -106.82 28.44
N THR A 873 -81.06 -105.48 28.60
CA THR A 873 -81.99 -104.47 29.19
C THR A 873 -81.50 -103.04 28.90
N SER A 874 -82.43 -102.08 28.91
CA SER A 874 -82.25 -100.68 29.41
C SER A 874 -81.30 -99.71 28.67
N ASP A 875 -81.50 -98.38 28.71
CA ASP A 875 -82.61 -97.60 29.28
C ASP A 875 -82.89 -96.27 28.55
N SER A 876 -83.96 -95.60 28.98
CA SER A 876 -84.43 -94.28 28.54
C SER A 876 -83.75 -93.15 29.34
N ALA A 877 -83.57 -91.96 28.76
CA ALA A 877 -83.80 -90.68 29.46
C ALA A 877 -83.64 -89.44 28.56
N GLN A 878 -84.56 -88.48 28.70
CA GLN A 878 -84.39 -87.08 28.27
C GLN A 878 -83.98 -86.19 29.47
N ASN A 879 -83.63 -84.93 29.15
CA ASN A 879 -83.68 -83.72 29.98
C ASN A 879 -82.42 -83.24 30.74
N ASN A 880 -81.78 -82.22 30.15
CA ASN A 880 -81.79 -80.82 30.62
C ASN A 880 -81.33 -80.50 32.05
N ALA A 881 -80.19 -79.78 32.20
CA ALA A 881 -80.12 -78.54 32.98
C ALA A 881 -78.78 -77.77 32.87
N ASN A 882 -78.92 -76.44 32.94
CA ASN A 882 -77.93 -75.36 33.13
C ASN A 882 -76.95 -75.55 34.32
N GLY A 883 -75.75 -74.92 34.32
CA GLY A 883 -75.08 -74.58 35.60
C GLY A 883 -73.53 -74.46 35.72
N ASN A 884 -72.95 -73.37 35.20
CA ASN A 884 -71.96 -72.46 35.86
C ASN A 884 -70.76 -72.96 36.75
N THR A 885 -69.54 -72.44 36.45
CA THR A 885 -68.41 -72.08 37.39
C THR A 885 -67.65 -73.19 38.18
N GLN A 886 -66.39 -73.06 38.65
CA GLN A 886 -65.41 -71.95 38.74
C GLN A 886 -63.92 -72.43 38.91
N ASN A 887 -63.00 -71.46 39.13
CA ASN A 887 -61.61 -71.52 39.67
C ASN A 887 -60.42 -71.91 38.74
N GLY A 888 -59.26 -71.23 38.77
CA GLY A 888 -58.93 -69.93 39.41
C GLY A 888 -57.42 -69.67 39.67
N ASN A 889 -56.92 -68.46 39.33
CA ASN A 889 -55.64 -67.79 39.73
C ASN A 889 -54.28 -68.52 39.46
N ALA A 890 -53.12 -67.89 39.24
CA ALA A 890 -52.59 -66.51 39.38
C ALA A 890 -51.37 -66.30 38.41
N GLN A 891 -50.59 -65.20 38.29
CA GLN A 891 -50.60 -63.82 38.81
C GLN A 891 -49.67 -62.86 37.99
N ASN A 892 -49.84 -61.54 38.14
CA ASN A 892 -48.86 -60.43 38.12
C ASN A 892 -47.76 -60.21 37.03
N ASN A 893 -47.97 -59.15 36.23
CA ASN A 893 -47.28 -57.83 36.28
C ASN A 893 -45.88 -57.57 35.62
N GLN A 894 -45.83 -56.49 34.79
CA GLN A 894 -44.69 -55.60 34.42
C GLN A 894 -43.48 -56.19 33.63
N GLN A 895 -42.76 -55.48 32.73
CA GLN A 895 -42.97 -54.19 32.01
C GLN A 895 -41.90 -54.06 30.88
N SER A 896 -42.16 -53.25 29.83
CA SER A 896 -41.15 -52.62 28.93
C SER A 896 -40.32 -53.55 27.98
N GLN A 897 -39.84 -53.15 26.80
CA GLN A 897 -39.86 -51.83 26.12
C GLN A 897 -39.72 -51.96 24.57
N ASN A 898 -40.38 -51.04 23.86
CA ASN A 898 -40.04 -50.43 22.55
C ASN A 898 -39.61 -51.29 21.34
N THR A 899 -40.58 -51.52 20.45
CA THR A 899 -40.37 -51.59 18.99
C THR A 899 -40.41 -50.18 18.38
N ALA A 900 -39.57 -49.87 17.39
CA ALA A 900 -39.60 -48.57 16.71
C ALA A 900 -39.71 -48.72 15.18
N GLN A 901 -40.75 -48.14 14.59
CA GLN A 901 -40.84 -47.94 13.14
C GLN A 901 -41.69 -46.71 12.79
N SER A 902 -41.24 -45.97 11.77
CA SER A 902 -41.92 -44.92 10.98
C SER A 902 -42.66 -43.78 11.72
N VAL A 903 -42.19 -42.55 11.48
CA VAL A 903 -43.04 -41.34 11.42
C VAL A 903 -42.57 -40.47 10.26
N ALA A 904 -43.50 -39.86 9.53
CA ALA A 904 -43.20 -38.87 8.50
C ALA A 904 -43.90 -37.53 8.79
N SER A 905 -43.14 -36.45 8.58
CA SER A 905 -43.59 -35.09 8.20
C SER A 905 -44.19 -34.11 9.25
N THR A 906 -43.82 -32.84 9.00
CA THR A 906 -44.41 -31.55 9.43
C THR A 906 -44.13 -31.00 10.85
N GLY A 907 -43.80 -29.70 10.87
CA GLY A 907 -43.99 -28.82 12.03
C GLY A 907 -42.74 -28.23 12.68
N SER A 908 -42.25 -27.08 12.19
CA SER A 908 -41.54 -26.10 13.05
C SER A 908 -41.52 -24.72 12.41
N ASN A 909 -41.77 -23.71 13.22
CA ASN A 909 -41.88 -22.30 12.84
C ASN A 909 -41.05 -21.47 13.83
N VAL A 910 -40.34 -20.47 13.31
CA VAL A 910 -40.05 -19.16 13.96
C VAL A 910 -38.91 -19.04 15.02
N LEU A 911 -38.09 -18.00 14.79
CA LEU A 911 -37.05 -17.33 15.63
C LEU A 911 -35.76 -18.12 15.98
N GLY A 912 -34.56 -17.50 16.04
CA GLY A 912 -34.24 -16.07 15.92
C GLY A 912 -32.80 -15.77 15.45
N ILE A 913 -32.51 -14.48 15.21
CA ILE A 913 -31.36 -13.98 14.41
C ILE A 913 -30.26 -13.36 15.30
N VAL A 914 -29.02 -13.83 15.15
CA VAL A 914 -27.74 -13.10 15.35
C VAL A 914 -26.68 -13.85 14.51
N SER A 915 -25.73 -13.27 13.78
CA SER A 915 -25.12 -11.94 13.83
C SER A 915 -24.70 -11.46 12.43
N ALA A 916 -24.96 -10.18 12.11
CA ALA A 916 -24.30 -9.46 11.03
C ALA A 916 -23.87 -8.09 11.57
N VAL A 917 -22.60 -7.73 11.39
CA VAL A 917 -22.00 -6.49 11.92
C VAL A 917 -21.03 -5.93 10.87
N VAL A 918 -20.87 -4.59 10.82
CA VAL A 918 -19.88 -3.85 10.00
C VAL A 918 -20.30 -3.77 8.50
N VAL A 919 -20.57 -2.63 7.82
CA VAL A 919 -20.36 -1.18 8.05
C VAL A 919 -21.54 -0.34 7.49
N LEU A 920 -21.92 0.74 8.19
CA LEU A 920 -22.35 2.09 7.71
C LEU A 920 -22.84 2.82 8.99
N VAL A 921 -22.57 4.10 9.30
CA VAL A 921 -22.66 5.39 8.59
C VAL A 921 -21.63 6.36 9.28
N ILE A 922 -21.13 7.44 8.67
CA ILE A 922 -21.56 8.84 8.93
C ILE A 922 -20.94 9.79 7.89
N LEU A 923 -21.80 10.66 7.34
CA LEU A 923 -21.45 11.91 6.66
C LEU A 923 -21.82 13.09 7.57
N ALA A 924 -21.16 14.23 7.31
CA ALA A 924 -21.47 15.60 7.72
C ALA A 924 -20.74 16.18 8.95
N VAL A 925 -19.65 16.93 8.69
CA VAL A 925 -19.56 18.39 8.91
C VAL A 925 -18.66 18.96 7.80
N GLY A 926 -19.07 20.06 7.15
CA GLY A 926 -18.30 20.67 6.07
C GLY A 926 -18.99 21.89 5.47
N PHE A 927 -19.03 22.99 6.23
CA PHE A 927 -19.76 24.21 5.86
C PHE A 927 -18.78 25.37 5.59
N LEU A 928 -18.95 26.01 4.43
CA LEU A 928 -18.57 27.39 4.08
C LEU A 928 -17.11 27.82 3.75
N LEU A 929 -16.99 28.36 2.52
CA LEU A 929 -16.39 29.66 2.13
C LEU A 929 -14.94 29.81 1.63
N VAL A 930 -14.85 29.95 0.30
CA VAL A 930 -14.41 31.15 -0.46
C VAL A 930 -12.92 31.57 -0.52
N SER A 931 -12.53 31.81 -1.76
CA SER A 931 -11.28 32.38 -2.34
C SER A 931 -10.55 33.52 -1.63
N ARG A 932 -9.21 33.49 -1.68
CA ARG A 932 -8.26 34.48 -2.28
C ARG A 932 -6.81 34.01 -2.00
N LYS A 933 -5.89 33.90 -2.98
CA LYS A 933 -5.12 34.92 -3.72
C LYS A 933 -3.92 35.51 -2.92
N ARG A 934 -2.69 35.19 -3.34
CA ARG A 934 -1.35 35.70 -2.88
C ARG A 934 -1.03 35.41 -1.40
N HIS A 935 0.14 34.87 -1.06
CA HIS A 935 1.47 35.23 -1.53
C HIS A 935 2.36 34.05 -1.93
#